data_AF-M4VAG1-F1
#
_entry.id   AF-M4VAG1-F1
#
_cell.length_a   1.000
_cell.length_b   1.000
_cell.length_c   1.000
_cell.angle_alpha   90.00
_cell.angle_beta   90.00
_cell.angle_gamma   90.00
#
_symmetry.space_group_name_H-M   'P 1'
#
loop_
_entity.id
_entity.type
_entity.pdbx_description
1 polymer ?
#
loop_
_entity_poly.entity_id
_entity_poly.type
_entity_poly.pdbx_seq_one_letter_code
_entity_poly.pdbx_strand_id
1 'polypeptide(L)'
;MLGPSFKLALRRELFVALFTTCTVVGGLPAHAQLSPSLMAELDPSCAKTADPDEASYRFTSHSKKYAGKCVDSVRFRAIQNLRIANNTAVLNNYQHERDFWKAEFSTSPENIEAVYFQVVRFPILGIVEAGHAQIRFKLKQPAQLKSQSDANKSAQVQDVLISFEATFPEGEKYNFALGAMDNFGLIARVMSMEQKRLDSPTAPFEQYELNLTAEEGSQLLRTALSRASSIGKRYAYNTLRPNCATEAFDLLDGLDRLKGKFPPFLTVISNDPVAQPSITGLRERGILKQRVQNYEDEQKGIIKTLEVSSQRSVPLLPQVPANPWTLVVTLPNLQRLSPSEKDAILKVRSHLLRQAPLLVQGLGSAMMSEVGGDASTVVIASLKLLQERLATILKESNDLLPQNAQALGLYLVPFKTDSTQTRLDGLGIPAALPFAVTDVVVDESIARSQEIYYHLAEGTRKAGDVGSQAKDVGYLMGTAIRLKLQKNNVQVRSQLMVGLNNQKKPFTMSNSQVVFHENVVTGGENRTTRPVMLVTHTQLGVNQINPAVDIEFGPAGGIAGSLAGDAFGTYQVLKQFGTSCETRSSSTPTLNGVLAESALGKPLLDGFLKGKKVSFQIMNVKMDLGQQAITNMDVKINTWPVTCMSDQSVNTQFVQNANDMLNKLKAEARSGSLMQKLMKGFLQR
;
A
#
# COMPACT_ATOMS: atom_id res chain seq x y z
N MET A 1 22.08 12.03 56.38
CA MET A 1 21.30 10.97 57.07
C MET A 1 20.81 9.99 56.01
N LEU A 2 20.96 8.68 56.27
CA LEU A 2 20.40 7.53 55.52
C LEU A 2 20.53 7.54 53.97
N GLY A 3 21.60 6.92 53.44
CA GLY A 3 21.57 6.21 52.15
C GLY A 3 21.36 4.70 52.40
N PRO A 4 22.01 3.76 51.66
CA PRO A 4 22.64 3.86 50.33
C PRO A 4 22.40 2.58 49.46
N SER A 5 23.26 2.34 48.44
CA SER A 5 23.46 1.08 47.64
C SER A 5 22.52 0.88 46.44
N PHE A 6 22.85 0.20 45.32
CA PHE A 6 24.06 -0.34 44.63
C PHE A 6 23.58 -0.80 43.21
N LYS A 7 24.34 -1.06 42.13
CA LYS A 7 25.76 -0.91 41.71
C LYS A 7 25.74 -0.82 40.15
N LEU A 8 26.47 0.08 39.49
CA LEU A 8 27.83 -0.11 38.93
C LEU A 8 27.98 -1.24 37.87
N ALA A 9 28.08 -0.89 36.58
CA ALA A 9 28.98 -1.56 35.62
C ALA A 9 29.22 -0.71 34.34
N LEU A 10 30.48 -0.59 33.97
CA LEU A 10 31.04 0.25 32.91
C LEU A 10 31.29 -0.55 31.61
N ARG A 11 31.08 0.04 30.42
CA ARG A 11 31.95 0.06 29.19
C ARG A 11 31.11 0.25 27.92
N ARG A 12 31.40 1.27 27.09
CA ARG A 12 32.32 1.22 25.92
C ARG A 12 32.05 0.01 25.01
N GLU A 13 31.35 0.24 23.89
CA GLU A 13 31.84 0.11 22.49
C GLU A 13 30.71 0.48 21.51
N LEU A 14 30.83 1.62 20.81
CA LEU A 14 30.05 1.91 19.59
C LEU A 14 30.77 2.96 18.72
N PHE A 15 32.06 2.74 18.47
CA PHE A 15 32.90 3.64 17.67
C PHE A 15 33.81 2.90 16.68
N VAL A 16 33.46 1.67 16.28
CA VAL A 16 34.04 0.93 15.14
C VAL A 16 32.94 0.11 14.44
N ALA A 17 32.11 0.77 13.63
CA ALA A 17 31.17 0.11 12.70
C ALA A 17 30.90 0.93 11.42
N LEU A 18 31.75 1.94 11.17
CA LEU A 18 31.87 2.69 9.93
C LEU A 18 33.36 2.62 9.57
N PHE A 19 33.67 2.29 8.31
CA PHE A 19 35.03 2.05 7.76
C PHE A 19 35.73 0.72 8.07
N THR A 20 35.16 -0.41 7.62
CA THR A 20 35.96 -1.45 6.92
C THR A 20 35.10 -2.39 6.06
N THR A 21 35.22 -2.27 4.74
CA THR A 21 35.16 -3.35 3.70
C THR A 21 35.00 -2.73 2.30
N CYS A 22 36.06 -2.09 1.82
CA CYS A 22 36.39 -2.14 0.39
C CYS A 22 37.52 -3.16 0.19
N THR A 23 37.67 -3.64 -1.04
CA THR A 23 38.67 -4.63 -1.50
C THR A 23 38.62 -6.02 -0.85
N VAL A 24 37.70 -6.86 -1.33
CA VAL A 24 38.08 -8.20 -1.81
C VAL A 24 37.54 -8.33 -3.25
N VAL A 25 38.39 -8.80 -4.16
CA VAL A 25 38.04 -9.08 -5.56
C VAL A 25 37.66 -10.55 -5.67
N GLY A 26 36.56 -10.85 -6.36
CA GLY A 26 36.22 -12.21 -6.82
C GLY A 26 35.02 -12.86 -6.11
N GLY A 27 34.07 -13.33 -6.92
CA GLY A 27 32.93 -14.15 -6.47
C GLY A 27 31.60 -13.40 -6.39
N LEU A 28 30.72 -13.63 -7.38
CA LEU A 28 29.31 -13.27 -7.30
C LEU A 28 28.62 -14.16 -6.24
N PRO A 29 28.00 -13.61 -5.18
CA PRO A 29 27.02 -14.35 -4.41
C PRO A 29 25.71 -14.41 -5.18
N ALA A 30 25.08 -15.59 -5.21
CA ALA A 30 23.73 -15.76 -5.73
C ALA A 30 22.73 -14.85 -4.98
N HIS A 31 21.61 -14.52 -5.62
CA HIS A 31 20.58 -13.59 -5.15
C HIS A 31 20.39 -13.61 -3.62
N ALA A 32 20.78 -12.52 -2.96
CA ALA A 32 20.46 -12.28 -1.56
C ALA A 32 18.93 -12.10 -1.43
N GLN A 33 18.23 -13.21 -1.26
CA GLN A 33 16.88 -13.19 -0.71
C GLN A 33 16.97 -12.51 0.65
N LEU A 34 16.38 -11.33 0.77
CA LEU A 34 16.14 -10.70 2.07
C LEU A 34 15.36 -11.72 2.90
N SER A 35 16.03 -12.30 3.91
CA SER A 35 15.40 -13.27 4.80
C SER A 35 14.13 -12.65 5.36
N PRO A 36 12.94 -13.23 5.08
CA PRO A 36 11.68 -12.60 5.45
C PRO A 36 11.65 -12.40 6.95
N SER A 37 11.51 -11.14 7.37
CA SER A 37 11.48 -10.73 8.76
C SER A 37 10.40 -11.49 9.52
N LEU A 38 10.79 -12.20 10.57
CA LEU A 38 9.88 -13.02 11.39
C LEU A 38 8.79 -12.15 12.00
N MET A 39 7.55 -12.32 11.54
CA MET A 39 6.42 -11.54 12.00
C MET A 39 5.98 -11.93 13.42
N ALA A 40 6.02 -13.23 13.71
CA ALA A 40 5.84 -13.76 15.05
C ALA A 40 6.91 -14.83 15.34
N GLU A 41 7.36 -14.87 16.59
CA GLU A 41 8.35 -15.83 17.10
C GLU A 41 7.72 -16.76 18.13
N LEU A 42 8.30 -17.95 18.33
CA LEU A 42 7.80 -18.92 19.30
C LEU A 42 8.01 -18.39 20.72
N ASP A 43 6.94 -18.38 21.51
CA ASP A 43 6.97 -18.02 22.92
C ASP A 43 6.05 -18.95 23.71
N PRO A 44 6.60 -19.90 24.49
CA PRO A 44 5.84 -20.80 25.36
C PRO A 44 5.02 -20.05 26.42
N SER A 45 5.39 -18.83 26.81
CA SER A 45 4.63 -18.02 27.76
C SER A 45 3.30 -17.51 27.17
N CYS A 46 3.08 -17.66 25.86
CA CYS A 46 1.81 -17.36 25.20
C CYS A 46 0.85 -18.56 25.15
N ALA A 47 1.24 -19.74 25.64
CA ALA A 47 0.40 -20.93 25.63
C ALA A 47 -0.85 -20.78 26.52
N LYS A 48 -1.96 -21.32 26.04
CA LYS A 48 -3.30 -21.22 26.66
C LYS A 48 -3.85 -22.57 27.12
N THR A 49 -3.28 -23.67 26.64
CA THR A 49 -3.68 -25.04 26.96
C THR A 49 -2.46 -25.88 27.36
N ALA A 50 -2.71 -27.09 27.86
CA ALA A 50 -1.66 -28.08 28.15
C ALA A 50 -1.31 -28.97 26.94
N ASP A 51 -1.83 -28.66 25.75
CA ASP A 51 -1.58 -29.43 24.53
C ASP A 51 -0.12 -29.23 24.07
N PRO A 52 0.69 -30.31 23.98
CA PRO A 52 2.10 -30.21 23.59
C PRO A 52 2.30 -29.73 22.14
N ASP A 53 1.27 -29.82 21.29
CA ASP A 53 1.30 -29.31 19.90
C ASP A 53 0.82 -27.84 19.80
N GLU A 54 0.55 -27.16 20.91
CA GLU A 54 0.23 -25.72 20.91
C GLU A 54 1.50 -24.86 20.71
N ALA A 55 1.97 -24.75 19.46
CA ALA A 55 2.95 -23.71 19.13
C ALA A 55 2.33 -22.33 19.37
N SER A 56 2.82 -21.72 20.44
CA SER A 56 2.42 -20.42 20.95
C SER A 56 3.42 -19.37 20.49
N TYR A 57 2.92 -18.18 20.13
CA TYR A 57 3.73 -17.18 19.44
C TYR A 57 3.47 -15.79 19.98
N ARG A 58 4.50 -14.93 19.94
CA ARG A 58 4.42 -13.50 20.20
C ARG A 58 4.74 -12.72 18.93
N PHE A 59 4.02 -11.63 18.69
CA PHE A 59 4.33 -10.71 17.61
C PHE A 59 5.65 -9.98 17.88
N THR A 60 6.54 -9.95 16.89
CA THR A 60 7.82 -9.25 16.99
C THR A 60 7.64 -7.74 16.75
N SER A 61 8.73 -6.97 16.85
CA SER A 61 8.78 -5.54 16.53
C SER A 61 8.38 -5.17 15.09
N HIS A 62 8.26 -6.15 14.18
CA HIS A 62 7.73 -5.92 12.83
C HIS A 62 6.23 -5.56 12.84
N SER A 63 5.46 -6.07 13.79
CA SER A 63 4.06 -5.67 13.97
C SER A 63 3.97 -4.30 14.65
N LYS A 64 3.79 -3.24 13.86
CA LYS A 64 3.73 -1.85 14.37
C LYS A 64 2.67 -1.63 15.45
N LYS A 65 1.53 -2.32 15.36
CA LYS A 65 0.42 -2.23 16.33
C LYS A 65 0.48 -3.30 17.44
N TYR A 66 0.97 -4.51 17.14
CA TYR A 66 0.82 -5.66 18.04
C TYR A 66 2.13 -6.25 18.58
N ALA A 67 3.28 -5.63 18.31
CA ALA A 67 4.57 -6.02 18.90
C ALA A 67 4.44 -6.31 20.41
N GLY A 68 4.99 -7.45 20.83
CA GLY A 68 4.95 -7.91 22.21
C GLY A 68 3.63 -8.58 22.64
N LYS A 69 2.56 -8.55 21.85
CA LYS A 69 1.32 -9.29 22.16
C LYS A 69 1.40 -10.74 21.71
N CYS A 70 0.78 -11.64 22.47
CA CYS A 70 0.59 -13.04 22.07
C CYS A 70 -0.39 -13.14 20.89
N VAL A 71 -0.11 -14.06 19.97
CA VAL A 71 -1.06 -14.50 18.93
C VAL A 71 -2.13 -15.38 19.60
N ASP A 72 -3.39 -15.27 19.16
CA ASP A 72 -4.46 -16.19 19.59
C ASP A 72 -4.18 -17.64 19.11
N SER A 73 -3.61 -18.45 20.00
CA SER A 73 -3.27 -19.87 19.80
C SER A 73 -4.45 -20.82 20.09
N VAL A 74 -5.55 -20.32 20.64
CA VAL A 74 -6.80 -21.09 20.80
C VAL A 74 -7.53 -21.16 19.46
N ARG A 75 -7.54 -20.06 18.70
CA ARG A 75 -8.14 -20.00 17.36
C ARG A 75 -7.18 -20.37 16.24
N PHE A 76 -5.95 -19.86 16.26
CA PHE A 76 -5.01 -19.95 15.14
C PHE A 76 -3.79 -20.82 15.46
N ARG A 77 -3.91 -22.13 15.26
CA ARG A 77 -2.77 -23.06 15.26
C ARG A 77 -2.31 -23.39 13.85
N ALA A 78 -1.00 -23.52 13.68
CA ALA A 78 -0.38 -23.92 12.42
C ALA A 78 -0.23 -25.44 12.40
N ILE A 79 -0.18 -26.04 11.21
CA ILE A 79 0.10 -27.47 11.05
C ILE A 79 1.40 -27.83 11.78
N GLN A 80 1.37 -28.91 12.55
CA GLN A 80 2.57 -29.52 13.15
C GLN A 80 2.74 -30.97 12.74
N ASN A 81 3.97 -31.47 12.93
CA ASN A 81 4.35 -32.88 12.78
C ASN A 81 3.90 -33.50 11.44
N LEU A 82 3.88 -32.68 10.39
CA LEU A 82 3.46 -33.07 9.05
C LEU A 82 4.43 -34.11 8.49
N ARG A 83 3.93 -35.31 8.26
CA ARG A 83 4.61 -36.38 7.53
C ARG A 83 3.80 -36.72 6.29
N ILE A 84 4.38 -36.52 5.11
CA ILE A 84 3.84 -36.98 3.82
C ILE A 84 4.79 -38.05 3.29
N ALA A 85 4.34 -39.30 3.26
CA ALA A 85 5.13 -40.44 2.78
C ALA A 85 4.22 -41.51 2.21
N ASN A 86 4.63 -42.16 1.11
CA ASN A 86 3.89 -43.24 0.45
C ASN A 86 2.41 -42.91 0.18
N ASN A 87 2.16 -41.68 -0.29
CA ASN A 87 0.82 -41.10 -0.47
C ASN A 87 -0.04 -40.96 0.80
N THR A 88 0.44 -41.23 2.02
CA THR A 88 -0.28 -40.91 3.27
C THR A 88 0.21 -39.58 3.84
N ALA A 89 -0.72 -38.74 4.28
CA ALA A 89 -0.44 -37.57 5.12
C ALA A 89 -0.87 -37.84 6.56
N VAL A 90 0.01 -37.50 7.51
CA VAL A 90 -0.30 -37.45 8.95
C VAL A 90 0.10 -36.06 9.45
N LEU A 91 -0.77 -35.39 10.21
CA LEU A 91 -0.51 -34.06 10.76
C LEU A 91 -1.24 -33.82 12.09
N ASN A 92 -0.69 -32.94 12.92
CA ASN A 92 -1.30 -32.41 14.15
C ASN A 92 -1.84 -30.99 13.92
N ASN A 93 -2.71 -30.52 14.81
CA ASN A 93 -3.46 -29.27 14.72
C ASN A 93 -4.45 -29.20 13.54
N TYR A 94 -5.01 -30.35 13.14
CA TYR A 94 -6.22 -30.37 12.31
C TYR A 94 -7.41 -29.88 13.14
N GLN A 95 -8.15 -28.87 12.70
CA GLN A 95 -9.21 -28.29 13.54
C GLN A 95 -10.62 -28.76 13.15
N HIS A 96 -11.35 -29.30 14.12
CA HIS A 96 -12.70 -29.84 13.95
C HIS A 96 -13.50 -29.69 15.25
N GLU A 97 -14.76 -29.26 15.17
CA GLU A 97 -15.67 -29.09 16.32
C GLU A 97 -15.09 -28.32 17.54
N ARG A 98 -14.36 -27.23 17.27
CA ARG A 98 -13.66 -26.37 18.27
C ARG A 98 -12.51 -27.05 19.01
N ASP A 99 -12.06 -28.20 18.52
CA ASP A 99 -11.00 -29.02 19.10
C ASP A 99 -9.87 -29.23 18.07
N PHE A 100 -8.70 -29.64 18.53
CA PHE A 100 -7.53 -29.91 17.69
C PHE A 100 -7.24 -31.41 17.65
N TRP A 101 -6.93 -31.91 16.46
CA TRP A 101 -6.90 -33.32 16.15
C TRP A 101 -5.62 -33.68 15.39
N LYS A 102 -5.15 -34.89 15.65
CA LYS A 102 -4.25 -35.59 14.73
C LYS A 102 -5.09 -36.19 13.61
N ALA A 103 -4.78 -35.82 12.38
CA ALA A 103 -5.43 -36.31 11.16
C ALA A 103 -4.53 -37.25 10.37
N GLU A 104 -5.11 -38.32 9.82
CA GLU A 104 -4.45 -39.26 8.90
C GLU A 104 -5.35 -39.54 7.68
N PHE A 105 -4.83 -39.35 6.47
CA PHE A 105 -5.57 -39.55 5.22
C PHE A 105 -4.66 -39.89 4.02
N SER A 106 -5.23 -40.54 3.02
CA SER A 106 -4.57 -40.72 1.72
C SER A 106 -4.61 -39.43 0.90
N THR A 107 -3.45 -39.04 0.41
CA THR A 107 -3.19 -38.01 -0.61
C THR A 107 -3.03 -38.62 -2.01
N SER A 108 -3.28 -39.92 -2.19
CA SER A 108 -3.17 -40.57 -3.49
C SER A 108 -4.19 -40.01 -4.50
N PRO A 109 -3.90 -39.98 -5.81
CA PRO A 109 -4.81 -39.46 -6.83
C PRO A 109 -6.21 -40.07 -6.75
N GLU A 110 -6.27 -41.36 -6.50
CA GLU A 110 -7.51 -42.16 -6.48
C GLU A 110 -8.41 -41.75 -5.32
N ASN A 111 -7.86 -41.21 -4.23
CA ASN A 111 -8.63 -40.76 -3.07
C ASN A 111 -9.25 -39.37 -3.23
N ILE A 112 -8.78 -38.55 -4.19
CA ILE A 112 -9.36 -37.23 -4.44
C ILE A 112 -10.65 -37.41 -5.24
N GLU A 113 -11.78 -36.95 -4.69
CA GLU A 113 -13.08 -36.90 -5.38
C GLU A 113 -13.19 -35.62 -6.20
N ALA A 114 -12.96 -34.47 -5.54
CA ALA A 114 -13.06 -33.15 -6.14
C ALA A 114 -12.18 -32.14 -5.38
N VAL A 115 -11.83 -31.04 -6.05
CA VAL A 115 -11.16 -29.89 -5.45
C VAL A 115 -12.00 -28.65 -5.71
N TYR A 116 -12.26 -27.89 -4.65
CA TYR A 116 -13.02 -26.65 -4.73
C TYR A 116 -12.16 -25.47 -4.27
N PHE A 117 -12.13 -24.41 -5.07
CA PHE A 117 -11.78 -23.09 -4.57
C PHE A 117 -13.04 -22.49 -3.95
N GLN A 118 -12.97 -22.09 -2.69
CA GLN A 118 -14.11 -21.50 -1.99
C GLN A 118 -13.85 -20.03 -1.67
N VAL A 119 -14.92 -19.24 -1.69
CA VAL A 119 -14.89 -17.86 -1.22
C VAL A 119 -15.94 -17.64 -0.14
N VAL A 120 -15.49 -17.14 1.00
CA VAL A 120 -16.34 -16.77 2.14
C VAL A 120 -16.49 -15.26 2.16
N ARG A 121 -17.68 -14.73 1.88
CA ARG A 121 -17.92 -13.28 1.88
C ARG A 121 -18.08 -12.74 3.31
N PHE A 122 -17.49 -11.58 3.59
CA PHE A 122 -17.65 -10.88 4.87
C PHE A 122 -17.64 -9.35 4.69
N PRO A 123 -18.50 -8.60 5.41
CA PRO A 123 -18.51 -7.14 5.33
C PRO A 123 -17.27 -6.53 6.00
N ILE A 124 -16.65 -5.54 5.34
CA ILE A 124 -15.58 -4.69 5.91
C ILE A 124 -16.15 -3.31 6.28
N LEU A 125 -16.96 -2.75 5.39
CA LEU A 125 -17.70 -1.50 5.56
C LEU A 125 -19.16 -1.74 5.14
N GLY A 126 -20.08 -0.87 5.52
CA GLY A 126 -21.52 -1.09 5.34
C GLY A 126 -22.02 -1.29 3.88
N ILE A 127 -21.16 -1.05 2.88
CA ILE A 127 -21.43 -1.27 1.45
C ILE A 127 -20.34 -2.12 0.75
N VAL A 128 -19.44 -2.75 1.51
CA VAL A 128 -18.22 -3.40 1.00
C VAL A 128 -18.05 -4.78 1.60
N GLU A 129 -18.09 -5.81 0.75
CA GLU A 129 -17.76 -7.18 1.14
C GLU A 129 -16.35 -7.54 0.66
N ALA A 130 -15.54 -8.14 1.53
CA ALA A 130 -14.40 -8.93 1.10
C ALA A 130 -14.77 -10.39 0.93
N GLY A 131 -13.98 -11.10 0.12
CA GLY A 131 -13.90 -12.54 0.17
C GLY A 131 -12.71 -12.99 1.02
N HIS A 132 -12.84 -14.15 1.66
CA HIS A 132 -11.72 -14.96 2.14
C HIS A 132 -11.60 -16.20 1.25
N ALA A 133 -10.43 -16.40 0.65
CA ALA A 133 -10.18 -17.52 -0.26
C ALA A 133 -9.53 -18.72 0.45
N GLN A 134 -9.95 -19.92 0.08
CA GLN A 134 -9.49 -21.19 0.68
C GLN A 134 -9.68 -22.35 -0.29
N ILE A 135 -8.93 -23.44 -0.12
CA ILE A 135 -8.99 -24.62 -1.01
C ILE A 135 -9.50 -25.83 -0.21
N ARG A 136 -10.62 -26.41 -0.65
CA ARG A 136 -11.24 -27.61 -0.08
C ARG A 136 -10.93 -28.81 -0.98
N PHE A 137 -10.46 -29.89 -0.38
CA PHE A 137 -10.30 -31.19 -1.02
C PHE A 137 -11.36 -32.13 -0.45
N LYS A 138 -12.21 -32.71 -1.32
CA LYS A 138 -13.16 -33.74 -0.94
C LYS A 138 -12.55 -35.11 -1.23
N LEU A 139 -12.58 -35.99 -0.25
CA LEU A 139 -11.93 -37.31 -0.24
C LEU A 139 -12.97 -38.43 -0.38
N LYS A 140 -12.66 -39.45 -1.17
CA LYS A 140 -13.51 -40.66 -1.30
C LYS A 140 -13.45 -41.54 -0.05
N GLN A 141 -12.27 -41.64 0.57
CA GLN A 141 -12.07 -42.26 1.88
C GLN A 141 -11.83 -41.15 2.92
N PRO A 142 -12.61 -41.11 4.02
CA PRO A 142 -12.53 -40.03 4.98
C PRO A 142 -11.22 -40.02 5.76
N ALA A 143 -10.75 -38.82 6.08
CA ALA A 143 -9.66 -38.61 7.01
C ALA A 143 -10.04 -39.11 8.41
N GLN A 144 -9.13 -39.87 9.01
CA GLN A 144 -9.28 -40.40 10.36
C GLN A 144 -8.74 -39.38 11.35
N LEU A 145 -9.57 -38.94 12.29
CA LEU A 145 -9.21 -37.95 13.30
C LEU A 145 -9.16 -38.59 14.69
N LYS A 146 -8.13 -38.26 15.48
CA LYS A 146 -8.05 -38.51 16.92
C LYS A 146 -7.79 -37.20 17.64
N SER A 147 -8.59 -36.87 18.65
CA SER A 147 -8.44 -35.60 19.37
C SER A 147 -7.11 -35.57 20.11
N GLN A 148 -6.48 -34.40 20.13
CA GLN A 148 -5.25 -34.14 20.89
C GLN A 148 -5.57 -33.82 22.36
N SER A 149 -6.83 -33.46 22.68
CA SER A 149 -7.30 -33.16 24.03
C SER A 149 -7.99 -34.34 24.73
N ASP A 150 -8.61 -35.26 23.99
CA ASP A 150 -9.22 -36.50 24.51
C ASP A 150 -8.89 -37.73 23.64
N ALA A 151 -8.06 -38.62 24.17
CA ALA A 151 -7.63 -39.83 23.47
C ALA A 151 -8.76 -40.82 23.11
N ASN A 152 -9.93 -40.72 23.75
CA ASN A 152 -11.10 -41.56 23.45
C ASN A 152 -11.96 -40.98 22.32
N LYS A 153 -11.78 -39.69 21.98
CA LYS A 153 -12.58 -38.98 20.99
C LYS A 153 -11.97 -39.16 19.60
N SER A 154 -12.70 -39.83 18.72
CA SER A 154 -12.35 -40.04 17.32
C SER A 154 -13.46 -39.56 16.39
N ALA A 155 -13.09 -39.12 15.19
CA ALA A 155 -14.02 -38.65 14.17
C ALA A 155 -13.54 -39.04 12.77
N GLN A 156 -14.44 -38.97 11.79
CA GLN A 156 -14.13 -39.17 10.38
C GLN A 156 -14.70 -38.01 9.57
N VAL A 157 -13.88 -37.41 8.69
CA VAL A 157 -14.30 -36.28 7.84
C VAL A 157 -13.91 -36.52 6.39
N GLN A 158 -14.83 -36.24 5.46
CA GLN A 158 -14.57 -36.38 4.02
C GLN A 158 -13.85 -35.17 3.42
N ASP A 159 -13.75 -34.07 4.16
CA ASP A 159 -13.19 -32.81 3.68
C ASP A 159 -11.88 -32.47 4.36
N VAL A 160 -10.91 -31.97 3.58
CA VAL A 160 -9.70 -31.31 4.07
C VAL A 160 -9.71 -29.88 3.53
N LEU A 161 -9.96 -28.90 4.39
CA LEU A 161 -9.94 -27.48 4.04
C LEU A 161 -8.59 -26.86 4.42
N ILE A 162 -7.91 -26.23 3.45
CA ILE A 162 -6.68 -25.48 3.66
C ILE A 162 -6.96 -23.98 3.51
N SER A 163 -6.69 -23.23 4.57
CA SER A 163 -7.06 -21.82 4.71
C SER A 163 -5.87 -20.97 5.17
N PHE A 164 -5.45 -20.02 4.34
CA PHE A 164 -4.36 -19.08 4.64
C PHE A 164 -4.93 -17.80 5.26
N GLU A 165 -4.69 -17.56 6.55
CA GLU A 165 -5.45 -16.57 7.34
C GLU A 165 -4.56 -15.49 7.98
N ALA A 166 -5.16 -14.33 8.24
CA ALA A 166 -4.58 -13.28 9.06
C ALA A 166 -4.75 -13.63 10.54
N THR A 167 -3.64 -13.73 11.27
CA THR A 167 -3.63 -13.93 12.72
C THR A 167 -3.48 -12.60 13.45
N PHE A 168 -4.12 -12.52 14.62
CA PHE A 168 -4.14 -11.35 15.49
C PHE A 168 -4.13 -11.78 16.96
N PRO A 169 -3.89 -10.85 17.89
CA PRO A 169 -4.00 -11.12 19.32
C PRO A 169 -5.42 -11.49 19.73
N GLU A 170 -5.54 -12.22 20.83
CA GLU A 170 -6.81 -12.56 21.47
C GLU A 170 -7.67 -11.30 21.73
N GLY A 171 -8.96 -11.38 21.44
CA GLY A 171 -9.92 -10.26 21.59
C GLY A 171 -9.85 -9.18 20.51
N GLU A 172 -8.80 -9.12 19.69
CA GLU A 172 -8.77 -8.25 18.51
C GLU A 172 -9.60 -8.86 17.37
N LYS A 173 -9.90 -8.06 16.33
CA LYS A 173 -10.55 -8.51 15.09
C LYS A 173 -9.69 -8.14 13.89
N TYR A 174 -9.81 -8.91 12.81
CA TYR A 174 -9.20 -8.51 11.54
C TYR A 174 -9.73 -7.13 11.09
N ASN A 175 -8.82 -6.28 10.63
CA ASN A 175 -9.12 -4.96 10.10
C ASN A 175 -8.36 -4.78 8.79
N PHE A 176 -9.09 -4.57 7.70
CA PHE A 176 -8.53 -4.58 6.34
C PHE A 176 -7.40 -3.55 6.11
N ALA A 177 -7.50 -2.37 6.74
CA ALA A 177 -6.48 -1.32 6.66
C ALA A 177 -5.22 -1.66 7.46
N LEU A 178 -5.36 -2.24 8.66
CA LEU A 178 -4.22 -2.74 9.44
C LEU A 178 -3.54 -3.93 8.75
N GLY A 179 -4.30 -4.73 8.01
CA GLY A 179 -3.77 -5.80 7.16
C GLY A 179 -2.93 -5.29 5.99
N ALA A 180 -3.14 -4.07 5.49
CA ALA A 180 -2.28 -3.49 4.45
C ALA A 180 -0.92 -2.97 5.01
N MET A 181 -0.74 -2.99 6.33
CA MET A 181 0.40 -2.40 7.05
C MET A 181 1.25 -3.44 7.82
N ASP A 182 1.21 -4.71 7.42
CA ASP A 182 1.99 -5.81 8.02
C ASP A 182 1.81 -5.93 9.55
N ASN A 183 0.60 -5.71 10.08
CA ASN A 183 0.33 -5.85 11.51
C ASN A 183 -0.06 -7.28 11.92
N PHE A 184 -0.53 -8.10 10.98
CA PHE A 184 -1.01 -9.46 11.22
C PHE A 184 0.01 -10.51 10.74
N GLY A 185 0.03 -11.67 11.39
CA GLY A 185 0.85 -12.80 10.95
C GLY A 185 0.08 -13.66 9.97
N LEU A 186 0.72 -14.13 8.90
CA LEU A 186 0.13 -15.12 8.00
C LEU A 186 0.27 -16.50 8.63
N ILE A 187 -0.85 -17.22 8.74
CA ILE A 187 -0.90 -18.64 9.13
C ILE A 187 -1.53 -19.46 8.01
N ALA A 188 -1.24 -20.75 7.99
CA ALA A 188 -2.03 -21.72 7.26
C ALA A 188 -2.66 -22.72 8.24
N ARG A 189 -4.00 -22.78 8.25
CA ARG A 189 -4.79 -23.73 9.03
C ARG A 189 -5.28 -24.87 8.13
N VAL A 190 -5.38 -26.06 8.70
CA VAL A 190 -6.11 -27.19 8.10
C VAL A 190 -7.26 -27.55 9.03
N MET A 191 -8.46 -27.65 8.47
CA MET A 191 -9.68 -27.83 9.24
C MET A 191 -10.75 -28.58 8.45
N SER A 192 -11.83 -28.99 9.10
CA SER A 192 -13.04 -29.46 8.40
C SER A 192 -13.95 -28.31 8.01
N MET A 193 -14.91 -28.57 7.11
CA MET A 193 -15.92 -27.58 6.75
C MET A 193 -16.87 -27.25 7.90
N GLU A 194 -17.16 -28.20 8.80
CA GLU A 194 -17.91 -27.97 10.04
C GLU A 194 -17.22 -26.93 10.93
N GLN A 195 -15.88 -27.03 11.08
CA GLN A 195 -15.12 -26.02 11.80
C GLN A 195 -15.24 -24.65 11.13
N LYS A 196 -15.10 -24.57 9.80
CA LYS A 196 -15.20 -23.29 9.10
C LYS A 196 -16.59 -22.66 9.26
N ARG A 197 -17.65 -23.46 9.27
CA ARG A 197 -19.02 -23.00 9.58
C ARG A 197 -19.14 -22.49 11.02
N LEU A 198 -18.47 -23.10 11.99
CA LEU A 198 -18.42 -22.58 13.37
C LEU A 198 -17.63 -21.27 13.49
N ASP A 199 -16.57 -21.10 12.69
CA ASP A 199 -15.76 -19.87 12.57
C ASP A 199 -16.50 -18.73 11.85
N SER A 200 -17.53 -19.01 11.06
CA SER A 200 -18.24 -18.05 10.19
C SER A 200 -19.72 -18.44 9.98
N PRO A 201 -20.55 -18.45 11.05
CA PRO A 201 -21.87 -19.09 11.05
C PRO A 201 -22.94 -18.42 10.20
N THR A 202 -22.68 -17.20 9.72
CA THR A 202 -23.61 -16.39 8.90
C THR A 202 -23.09 -16.08 7.51
N ALA A 203 -21.88 -16.54 7.15
CA ALA A 203 -21.24 -16.22 5.88
C ALA A 203 -21.46 -17.35 4.87
N PRO A 204 -21.97 -17.08 3.66
CA PRO A 204 -22.15 -18.11 2.65
C PRO A 204 -20.80 -18.60 2.12
N PHE A 205 -20.68 -19.92 1.94
CA PHE A 205 -19.52 -20.56 1.32
C PHE A 205 -19.77 -20.74 -0.19
N GLU A 206 -19.37 -19.77 -1.00
CA GLU A 206 -19.40 -19.92 -2.46
C GLU A 206 -18.38 -20.99 -2.89
N GLN A 207 -18.81 -21.98 -3.69
CA GLN A 207 -17.97 -23.09 -4.11
C GLN A 207 -17.74 -23.11 -5.63
N TYR A 208 -16.47 -23.15 -6.03
CA TYR A 208 -16.04 -23.23 -7.42
C TYR A 208 -15.24 -24.51 -7.62
N GLU A 209 -15.82 -25.48 -8.32
CA GLU A 209 -15.16 -26.74 -8.63
C GLU A 209 -14.04 -26.49 -9.62
N LEU A 210 -12.87 -27.06 -9.35
CA LEU A 210 -11.69 -26.90 -10.20
C LEU A 210 -11.59 -28.06 -11.20
N ASN A 211 -11.31 -27.73 -12.46
CA ASN A 211 -11.10 -28.66 -13.55
C ASN A 211 -9.68 -29.23 -13.48
N LEU A 212 -9.37 -30.01 -12.43
CA LEU A 212 -8.07 -30.66 -12.20
C LEU A 212 -8.16 -32.17 -12.48
N THR A 213 -7.05 -32.78 -12.89
CA THR A 213 -6.96 -34.26 -12.85
C THR A 213 -6.77 -34.77 -11.42
N ALA A 214 -6.93 -36.08 -11.21
CA ALA A 214 -6.69 -36.72 -9.92
C ALA A 214 -5.24 -36.51 -9.44
N GLU A 215 -4.28 -36.57 -10.37
CA GLU A 215 -2.85 -36.37 -10.14
C GLU A 215 -2.55 -34.91 -9.77
N GLU A 216 -3.18 -33.95 -10.45
CA GLU A 216 -3.08 -32.52 -10.13
C GLU A 216 -3.71 -32.18 -8.78
N GLY A 217 -4.87 -32.74 -8.45
CA GLY A 217 -5.50 -32.58 -7.14
C GLY A 217 -4.61 -33.14 -6.01
N SER A 218 -4.01 -34.31 -6.26
CA SER A 218 -3.03 -34.96 -5.39
C SER A 218 -1.73 -34.15 -5.23
N GLN A 219 -1.20 -33.57 -6.33
CA GLN A 219 -0.06 -32.65 -6.33
C GLN A 219 -0.37 -31.38 -5.53
N LEU A 220 -1.54 -30.78 -5.76
CA LEU A 220 -1.98 -29.57 -5.08
C LEU A 220 -2.12 -29.80 -3.57
N LEU A 221 -2.75 -30.90 -3.15
CA LEU A 221 -2.91 -31.26 -1.73
C LEU A 221 -1.56 -31.40 -1.03
N ARG A 222 -0.63 -32.19 -1.59
CA ARG A 222 0.72 -32.35 -1.00
C ARG A 222 1.48 -31.03 -0.93
N THR A 223 1.44 -30.24 -2.00
CA THR A 223 2.11 -28.92 -2.08
C THR A 223 1.50 -27.94 -1.06
N ALA A 224 0.17 -27.91 -0.94
CA ALA A 224 -0.56 -27.05 -0.01
C ALA A 224 -0.26 -27.39 1.45
N LEU A 225 -0.24 -28.67 1.82
CA LEU A 225 0.15 -29.11 3.17
C LEU A 225 1.61 -28.73 3.49
N SER A 226 2.52 -28.97 2.55
CA SER A 226 3.95 -28.63 2.71
C SER A 226 4.16 -27.12 2.83
N ARG A 227 3.49 -26.31 1.98
CA ARG A 227 3.49 -24.85 2.06
C ARG A 227 2.94 -24.36 3.39
N ALA A 228 1.81 -24.91 3.83
CA ALA A 228 1.16 -24.55 5.08
C ALA A 228 2.05 -24.81 6.30
N SER A 229 2.71 -25.97 6.36
CA SER A 229 3.71 -26.26 7.39
C SER A 229 4.93 -25.32 7.32
N SER A 230 5.41 -24.99 6.11
CA SER A 230 6.56 -24.07 5.92
C SER A 230 6.30 -22.62 6.35
N ILE A 231 5.04 -22.17 6.31
CA ILE A 231 4.65 -20.82 6.73
C ILE A 231 4.71 -20.69 8.25
N GLY A 232 4.19 -21.67 8.99
CA GLY A 232 4.04 -21.59 10.45
C GLY A 232 3.28 -20.32 10.83
N LYS A 233 3.98 -19.34 11.44
CA LYS A 233 3.53 -17.94 11.59
C LYS A 233 4.64 -16.93 11.23
N ARG A 234 5.56 -17.31 10.34
CA ARG A 234 6.82 -16.57 10.07
C ARG A 234 6.62 -15.31 9.24
N TYR A 235 5.63 -15.30 8.36
CA TYR A 235 5.41 -14.24 7.36
C TYR A 235 4.39 -13.22 7.87
N ALA A 236 4.53 -11.96 7.44
CA ALA A 236 3.47 -10.97 7.61
C ALA A 236 2.31 -11.28 6.65
N TYR A 237 1.08 -11.23 7.16
CA TYR A 237 -0.11 -11.15 6.31
C TYR A 237 -0.22 -9.71 5.83
N ASN A 238 -0.20 -9.52 4.52
CA ASN A 238 -0.48 -8.24 3.90
C ASN A 238 -1.72 -8.35 3.00
N THR A 239 -2.71 -7.49 3.21
CA THR A 239 -3.95 -7.42 2.40
C THR A 239 -3.71 -7.45 0.89
N LEU A 240 -2.55 -6.98 0.41
CA LEU A 240 -2.17 -7.00 -1.00
C LEU A 240 -1.50 -8.33 -1.40
N ARG A 241 -0.41 -8.69 -0.72
CA ARG A 241 0.33 -9.97 -0.85
C ARG A 241 1.46 -10.05 0.20
N PRO A 242 1.64 -11.17 0.94
CA PRO A 242 0.88 -12.42 0.87
C PRO A 242 -0.37 -12.42 1.77
N ASN A 243 -1.43 -13.08 1.30
CA ASN A 243 -2.74 -13.20 1.94
C ASN A 243 -3.46 -14.50 1.51
N CYS A 244 -4.71 -14.66 1.95
CA CYS A 244 -5.57 -15.80 1.64
C CYS A 244 -5.64 -16.19 0.16
N ALA A 245 -5.93 -15.22 -0.71
CA ALA A 245 -6.09 -15.47 -2.14
C ALA A 245 -4.76 -15.65 -2.86
N THR A 246 -3.78 -14.79 -2.58
CA THR A 246 -2.47 -14.84 -3.24
C THR A 246 -1.70 -16.12 -2.92
N GLU A 247 -1.75 -16.63 -1.70
CA GLU A 247 -1.16 -17.95 -1.36
C GLU A 247 -1.93 -19.11 -2.03
N ALA A 248 -3.26 -19.05 -2.09
CA ALA A 248 -4.06 -20.06 -2.79
C ALA A 248 -3.75 -20.09 -4.30
N PHE A 249 -3.56 -18.93 -4.93
CA PHE A 249 -3.14 -18.84 -6.33
C PHE A 249 -1.68 -19.23 -6.55
N ASP A 250 -0.76 -18.94 -5.63
CA ASP A 250 0.63 -19.40 -5.73
C ASP A 250 0.73 -20.93 -5.73
N LEU A 251 -0.17 -21.62 -5.00
CA LEU A 251 -0.28 -23.08 -5.05
C LEU A 251 -0.82 -23.58 -6.39
N LEU A 252 -1.85 -22.94 -6.93
CA LEU A 252 -2.43 -23.30 -8.23
C LEU A 252 -1.44 -23.05 -9.37
N ASP A 253 -0.74 -21.91 -9.36
CA ASP A 253 0.34 -21.57 -10.30
C ASP A 253 1.59 -22.46 -10.10
N GLY A 254 1.66 -23.23 -9.01
CA GLY A 254 2.65 -24.28 -8.79
C GLY A 254 2.38 -25.59 -9.53
N LEU A 255 1.16 -25.81 -10.06
CA LEU A 255 0.80 -26.99 -10.86
C LEU A 255 1.59 -27.04 -12.17
N ASP A 256 2.02 -28.23 -12.57
CA ASP A 256 2.95 -28.40 -13.69
C ASP A 256 2.42 -27.81 -15.01
N ARG A 257 1.09 -27.87 -15.27
CA ARG A 257 0.52 -27.24 -16.47
C ARG A 257 0.40 -25.72 -16.41
N LEU A 258 0.47 -25.09 -15.24
CA LEU A 258 0.31 -23.63 -15.05
C LEU A 258 1.64 -22.92 -14.74
N LYS A 259 2.62 -23.67 -14.24
CA LYS A 259 3.92 -23.18 -13.78
C LYS A 259 4.61 -22.25 -14.78
N GLY A 260 4.78 -20.99 -14.39
CA GLY A 260 5.43 -19.94 -15.18
C GLY A 260 4.60 -19.37 -16.34
N LYS A 261 3.36 -19.82 -16.56
CA LYS A 261 2.48 -19.31 -17.63
C LYS A 261 1.70 -18.06 -17.25
N PHE A 262 1.49 -17.83 -15.96
CA PHE A 262 0.71 -16.72 -15.43
C PHE A 262 1.57 -15.81 -14.56
N PRO A 263 1.35 -14.48 -14.59
CA PRO A 263 1.93 -13.60 -13.59
C PRO A 263 1.31 -13.89 -12.21
N PRO A 264 2.05 -13.62 -11.10
CA PRO A 264 1.56 -13.84 -9.75
C PRO A 264 0.21 -13.14 -9.53
N PHE A 265 -0.75 -13.85 -8.96
CA PHE A 265 -2.04 -13.26 -8.60
C PHE A 265 -1.85 -12.16 -7.54
N LEU A 266 -2.66 -11.11 -7.65
CA LEU A 266 -2.71 -9.97 -6.73
C LEU A 266 -4.16 -9.72 -6.31
N THR A 267 -4.39 -9.57 -5.01
CA THR A 267 -5.67 -9.09 -4.47
C THR A 267 -5.84 -7.61 -4.82
N VAL A 268 -7.06 -7.20 -5.19
CA VAL A 268 -7.36 -5.80 -5.56
C VAL A 268 -8.23 -5.14 -4.48
N ILE A 269 -8.30 -3.81 -4.43
CA ILE A 269 -9.31 -3.10 -3.63
C ILE A 269 -10.45 -2.66 -4.57
N SER A 270 -11.59 -3.33 -4.43
CA SER A 270 -12.86 -3.06 -5.13
C SER A 270 -14.02 -3.45 -4.20
N ASN A 271 -15.28 -3.33 -4.63
CA ASN A 271 -16.44 -3.82 -3.86
C ASN A 271 -16.42 -5.35 -3.64
N ASP A 272 -15.56 -6.05 -4.37
CA ASP A 272 -15.28 -7.47 -4.21
C ASP A 272 -13.76 -7.70 -4.43
N PRO A 273 -12.94 -7.43 -3.40
CA PRO A 273 -11.48 -7.40 -3.51
C PRO A 273 -10.86 -8.78 -3.77
N VAL A 274 -11.61 -9.85 -3.48
CA VAL A 274 -11.11 -11.24 -3.51
C VAL A 274 -11.95 -12.15 -4.37
N ALA A 275 -13.28 -12.20 -4.25
CA ALA A 275 -14.07 -13.24 -4.91
C ALA A 275 -14.08 -13.04 -6.43
N GLN A 276 -14.56 -11.90 -6.94
CA GLN A 276 -14.62 -11.64 -8.38
C GLN A 276 -13.24 -11.67 -9.08
N PRO A 277 -12.15 -11.09 -8.50
CA PRO A 277 -10.79 -11.29 -9.00
C PRO A 277 -10.37 -12.75 -9.01
N SER A 278 -10.68 -13.52 -7.96
CA SER A 278 -10.35 -14.97 -7.92
C SER A 278 -11.11 -15.74 -8.99
N ILE A 279 -12.42 -15.57 -9.11
CA ILE A 279 -13.25 -16.22 -10.14
C ILE A 279 -12.71 -15.93 -11.55
N THR A 280 -12.28 -14.69 -11.78
CA THR A 280 -11.65 -14.28 -13.04
C THR A 280 -10.30 -14.98 -13.23
N GLY A 281 -9.43 -14.96 -12.21
CA GLY A 281 -8.12 -15.61 -12.25
C GLY A 281 -8.18 -17.13 -12.44
N LEU A 282 -9.20 -17.82 -11.90
CA LEU A 282 -9.46 -19.24 -12.15
C LEU A 282 -9.91 -19.51 -13.60
N ARG A 283 -10.73 -18.61 -14.16
CA ARG A 283 -11.21 -18.69 -15.55
C ARG A 283 -10.06 -18.44 -16.55
N GLU A 284 -9.24 -17.42 -16.32
CA GLU A 284 -8.06 -17.10 -17.15
C GLU A 284 -7.04 -18.25 -17.18
N ARG A 285 -6.92 -19.00 -16.07
CA ARG A 285 -6.07 -20.20 -15.96
C ARG A 285 -6.66 -21.46 -16.59
N GLY A 286 -7.92 -21.43 -17.06
CA GLY A 286 -8.61 -22.61 -17.58
C GLY A 286 -8.85 -23.71 -16.54
N ILE A 287 -8.87 -23.35 -15.25
CA ILE A 287 -9.07 -24.30 -14.13
C ILE A 287 -10.43 -24.15 -13.45
N LEU A 288 -11.23 -23.11 -13.76
CA LEU A 288 -12.62 -23.07 -13.32
C LEU A 288 -13.46 -24.07 -14.11
N LYS A 289 -13.98 -25.12 -13.46
CA LYS A 289 -14.92 -26.07 -14.08
C LYS A 289 -16.33 -25.49 -14.08
N GLN A 290 -16.85 -25.19 -12.90
CA GLN A 290 -18.20 -24.68 -12.67
C GLN A 290 -18.35 -24.07 -11.28
N ARG A 291 -19.40 -23.28 -11.06
CA ARG A 291 -19.86 -22.94 -9.71
C ARG A 291 -20.91 -23.98 -9.30
N VAL A 292 -20.70 -24.61 -8.16
CA VAL A 292 -21.61 -25.62 -7.59
C VAL A 292 -22.42 -24.99 -6.46
N GLN A 293 -23.35 -25.77 -5.88
CA GLN A 293 -24.09 -25.36 -4.70
C GLN A 293 -23.16 -24.92 -3.55
N ASN A 294 -23.64 -24.00 -2.71
CA ASN A 294 -22.96 -23.68 -1.46
C ASN A 294 -22.89 -24.92 -0.56
N TYR A 295 -21.93 -24.95 0.37
CA TYR A 295 -21.70 -26.10 1.24
C TYR A 295 -22.95 -26.51 2.06
N GLU A 296 -23.75 -25.53 2.48
CA GLU A 296 -24.98 -25.74 3.23
C GLU A 296 -26.12 -26.37 2.43
N ASP A 297 -26.06 -26.29 1.09
CA ASP A 297 -26.97 -26.99 0.19
C ASP A 297 -26.45 -28.41 -0.09
N GLU A 298 -25.13 -28.58 -0.24
CA GLU A 298 -24.48 -29.89 -0.38
C GLU A 298 -24.76 -30.80 0.84
N GLN A 299 -24.64 -30.28 2.07
CA GLN A 299 -24.98 -31.02 3.29
C GLN A 299 -26.47 -31.44 3.37
N LYS A 300 -27.37 -30.77 2.65
CA LYS A 300 -28.80 -31.12 2.57
C LYS A 300 -29.10 -32.07 1.40
N GLY A 301 -28.09 -32.53 0.67
CA GLY A 301 -28.26 -33.29 -0.57
C GLY A 301 -28.84 -32.47 -1.75
N ILE A 302 -28.82 -31.13 -1.65
CA ILE A 302 -29.37 -30.25 -2.67
C ILE A 302 -28.30 -30.02 -3.75
N ILE A 303 -28.47 -30.67 -4.89
CA ILE A 303 -27.57 -30.51 -6.04
C ILE A 303 -28.07 -29.34 -6.91
N LYS A 304 -27.21 -28.33 -7.11
CA LYS A 304 -27.47 -27.19 -8.01
C LYS A 304 -26.18 -26.80 -8.73
N THR A 305 -26.17 -26.87 -10.05
CA THR A 305 -25.22 -26.09 -10.84
C THR A 305 -25.69 -24.64 -10.83
N LEU A 306 -24.83 -23.73 -10.41
CA LEU A 306 -25.15 -22.30 -10.37
C LEU A 306 -24.41 -21.60 -11.50
N GLU A 307 -25.05 -20.58 -12.10
CA GLU A 307 -24.31 -19.69 -12.99
C GLU A 307 -23.18 -18.99 -12.20
N VAL A 308 -22.01 -18.94 -12.82
CA VAL A 308 -20.89 -18.14 -12.33
C VAL A 308 -21.29 -16.68 -12.53
N SER A 309 -21.67 -16.00 -11.45
CA SER A 309 -22.18 -14.62 -11.50
C SER A 309 -21.29 -13.74 -12.38
N SER A 310 -21.90 -13.14 -13.40
CA SER A 310 -21.25 -12.18 -14.30
C SER A 310 -21.34 -10.75 -13.75
N GLN A 311 -21.80 -10.56 -12.50
CA GLN A 311 -21.85 -9.26 -11.85
C GLN A 311 -20.45 -8.63 -11.87
N ARG A 312 -20.32 -7.59 -12.70
CA ARG A 312 -19.14 -6.72 -12.68
C ARG A 312 -19.08 -6.09 -11.30
N SER A 313 -17.97 -6.29 -10.60
CA SER A 313 -17.67 -5.54 -9.39
C SER A 313 -17.73 -4.06 -9.71
N VAL A 314 -18.71 -3.35 -9.14
CA VAL A 314 -18.72 -1.89 -9.18
C VAL A 314 -17.43 -1.43 -8.48
N PRO A 315 -16.65 -0.49 -9.04
CA PRO A 315 -15.46 0.00 -8.38
C PRO A 315 -15.80 0.78 -7.10
N LEU A 316 -14.91 0.69 -6.10
CA LEU A 316 -15.06 1.32 -4.77
C LEU A 316 -14.37 2.69 -4.68
N LEU A 317 -13.57 3.06 -5.69
CA LEU A 317 -13.47 4.50 -5.96
C LEU A 317 -14.91 4.98 -6.15
N PRO A 318 -15.34 6.10 -5.54
CA PRO A 318 -16.63 6.66 -5.89
C PRO A 318 -16.72 6.71 -7.42
N GLN A 319 -17.90 6.46 -7.99
CA GLN A 319 -18.14 6.97 -9.33
C GLN A 319 -18.06 8.49 -9.23
N VAL A 320 -16.84 9.03 -9.30
CA VAL A 320 -16.51 10.43 -9.55
C VAL A 320 -17.23 10.70 -10.86
N PRO A 321 -18.38 11.41 -10.86
CA PRO A 321 -19.18 11.61 -12.08
C PRO A 321 -18.34 11.74 -13.36
N ALA A 322 -18.55 10.79 -14.27
CA ALA A 322 -18.12 10.76 -15.67
C ALA A 322 -16.65 10.46 -16.07
N ASN A 323 -15.65 10.26 -15.19
CA ASN A 323 -14.26 10.02 -15.65
C ASN A 323 -13.60 8.72 -15.12
N PRO A 324 -13.31 7.71 -15.96
CA PRO A 324 -12.48 6.57 -15.56
C PRO A 324 -11.03 7.02 -15.35
N TRP A 325 -10.33 6.39 -14.40
CA TRP A 325 -8.90 6.61 -14.20
C TRP A 325 -8.10 5.78 -15.19
N THR A 326 -7.07 6.35 -15.80
CA THR A 326 -6.18 5.70 -16.78
C THR A 326 -4.74 5.76 -16.28
N LEU A 327 -4.00 4.68 -16.53
CA LEU A 327 -2.59 4.54 -16.19
C LEU A 327 -1.75 4.81 -17.46
N VAL A 328 -1.26 6.02 -17.62
CA VAL A 328 -0.46 6.42 -18.79
C VAL A 328 1.02 6.21 -18.50
N VAL A 329 1.70 5.48 -19.38
CA VAL A 329 3.13 5.21 -19.30
C VAL A 329 3.82 6.01 -20.40
N THR A 330 4.73 6.93 -20.05
CA THR A 330 5.50 7.68 -21.03
C THR A 330 6.90 7.10 -21.16
N LEU A 331 7.29 6.73 -22.37
CA LEU A 331 8.60 6.15 -22.70
C LEU A 331 9.50 7.14 -23.45
N PRO A 332 10.83 7.09 -23.26
CA PRO A 332 11.75 7.84 -24.09
C PRO A 332 11.80 7.27 -25.52
N ASN A 333 12.26 8.05 -26.50
CA ASN A 333 12.44 7.55 -27.87
C ASN A 333 13.55 6.49 -27.91
N LEU A 334 13.14 5.22 -27.85
CA LEU A 334 14.05 4.08 -27.81
C LEU A 334 14.92 3.98 -29.08
N GLN A 335 14.51 4.51 -30.23
CA GLN A 335 15.23 4.29 -31.50
C GLN A 335 16.69 4.75 -31.46
N ARG A 336 16.97 5.83 -30.72
CA ARG A 336 18.30 6.47 -30.61
C ARG A 336 19.25 5.81 -29.60
N LEU A 337 18.78 4.77 -28.91
CA LEU A 337 19.54 4.07 -27.89
C LEU A 337 20.23 2.82 -28.46
N SER A 338 21.38 2.46 -27.92
CA SER A 338 22.02 1.16 -28.15
C SER A 338 21.13 0.01 -27.64
N PRO A 339 21.32 -1.23 -28.12
CA PRO A 339 20.55 -2.39 -27.64
C PRO A 339 20.57 -2.54 -26.11
N SER A 340 21.74 -2.39 -25.48
CA SER A 340 21.88 -2.47 -24.02
C SER A 340 21.14 -1.37 -23.26
N GLU A 341 21.11 -0.15 -23.79
CA GLU A 341 20.36 0.97 -23.18
C GLU A 341 18.84 0.77 -23.35
N LYS A 342 18.40 0.24 -24.50
CA LYS A 342 16.99 -0.16 -24.73
C LYS A 342 16.56 -1.20 -23.71
N ASP A 343 17.32 -2.27 -23.57
CA ASP A 343 17.01 -3.38 -22.66
C ASP A 343 17.01 -2.92 -21.20
N ALA A 344 17.96 -2.06 -20.80
CA ALA A 344 17.99 -1.49 -19.46
C ALA A 344 16.72 -0.67 -19.14
N ILE A 345 16.29 0.20 -20.05
CA ILE A 345 15.08 1.02 -19.87
C ILE A 345 13.82 0.15 -19.89
N LEU A 346 13.73 -0.84 -20.79
CA LEU A 346 12.59 -1.78 -20.84
C LEU A 346 12.51 -2.67 -19.60
N LYS A 347 13.65 -3.08 -19.03
CA LYS A 347 13.73 -3.85 -17.77
C LYS A 347 13.23 -3.00 -16.59
N VAL A 348 13.62 -1.73 -16.51
CA VAL A 348 13.12 -0.76 -15.52
C VAL A 348 11.62 -0.50 -15.69
N ARG A 349 11.16 -0.25 -16.92
CA ARG A 349 9.72 -0.09 -17.26
C ARG A 349 8.89 -1.29 -16.80
N SER A 350 9.33 -2.50 -17.13
CA SER A 350 8.62 -3.73 -16.76
C SER A 350 8.54 -3.91 -15.23
N HIS A 351 9.58 -3.51 -14.49
CA HIS A 351 9.53 -3.50 -13.03
C HIS A 351 8.58 -2.43 -12.50
N LEU A 352 8.64 -1.20 -13.01
CA LEU A 352 7.72 -0.11 -12.63
C LEU A 352 6.26 -0.52 -12.85
N LEU A 353 5.93 -1.15 -13.98
CA LEU A 353 4.58 -1.63 -14.27
C LEU A 353 4.13 -2.78 -13.38
N ARG A 354 5.04 -3.69 -12.96
CA ARG A 354 4.73 -4.71 -11.95
C ARG A 354 4.46 -4.12 -10.57
N GLN A 355 5.02 -2.96 -10.24
CA GLN A 355 4.76 -2.27 -8.96
C GLN A 355 3.60 -1.26 -9.02
N ALA A 356 3.23 -0.80 -10.22
CA ALA A 356 2.19 0.21 -10.42
C ALA A 356 0.85 -0.16 -9.75
N PRO A 357 0.31 -1.40 -9.85
CA PRO A 357 -0.92 -1.77 -9.16
C PRO A 357 -0.84 -1.57 -7.65
N LEU A 358 0.26 -1.98 -7.00
CA LEU A 358 0.44 -1.87 -5.55
C LEU A 358 0.48 -0.41 -5.08
N LEU A 359 1.11 0.48 -5.86
CA LEU A 359 1.06 1.91 -5.60
C LEU A 359 -0.35 2.46 -5.78
N VAL A 360 -0.99 2.23 -6.94
CA VAL A 360 -2.34 2.73 -7.24
C VAL A 360 -3.33 2.28 -6.16
N GLN A 361 -3.19 1.05 -5.68
CA GLN A 361 -3.97 0.44 -4.61
C GLN A 361 -3.66 1.02 -3.22
N GLY A 362 -2.38 1.27 -2.89
CA GLY A 362 -1.99 1.95 -1.65
C GLY A 362 -2.49 3.40 -1.60
N LEU A 363 -2.37 4.13 -2.70
CA LEU A 363 -2.93 5.49 -2.83
C LEU A 363 -4.47 5.49 -2.76
N GLY A 364 -5.12 4.54 -3.45
CA GLY A 364 -6.57 4.33 -3.32
C GLY A 364 -6.99 4.02 -1.88
N SER A 365 -6.24 3.17 -1.17
CA SER A 365 -6.47 2.87 0.26
C SER A 365 -6.38 4.12 1.13
N ALA A 366 -5.39 4.98 0.86
CA ALA A 366 -5.20 6.24 1.58
C ALA A 366 -6.33 7.25 1.31
N MET A 367 -6.88 7.26 0.09
CA MET A 367 -8.04 8.08 -0.25
C MET A 367 -9.32 7.58 0.39
N MET A 368 -9.53 6.26 0.44
CA MET A 368 -10.72 5.64 1.02
C MET A 368 -10.69 5.57 2.56
N SER A 369 -9.61 6.00 3.22
CA SER A 369 -9.51 6.01 4.68
C SER A 369 -10.19 7.22 5.33
N GLU A 370 -11.45 7.49 4.96
CA GLU A 370 -12.30 8.54 5.59
C GLU A 370 -12.56 8.26 7.09
N VAL A 371 -12.39 7.01 7.54
CA VAL A 371 -12.68 6.57 8.91
C VAL A 371 -11.41 6.53 9.78
N GLY A 372 -10.77 7.68 9.97
CA GLY A 372 -9.74 7.90 11.01
C GLY A 372 -8.38 7.23 10.78
N GLY A 373 -8.12 6.69 9.58
CA GLY A 373 -6.81 6.20 9.19
C GLY A 373 -5.86 7.34 8.81
N ASP A 374 -4.57 7.20 9.11
CA ASP A 374 -3.57 8.16 8.62
C ASP A 374 -3.21 7.86 7.15
N ALA A 375 -3.97 8.50 6.25
CA ALA A 375 -3.71 8.49 4.82
C ALA A 375 -2.26 8.84 4.46
N SER A 376 -1.61 9.75 5.20
CA SER A 376 -0.22 10.14 4.93
C SER A 376 0.76 8.98 5.19
N THR A 377 0.58 8.22 6.27
CA THR A 377 1.34 6.99 6.53
C THR A 377 1.18 5.98 5.39
N VAL A 378 -0.04 5.81 4.85
CA VAL A 378 -0.29 4.87 3.74
C VAL A 378 0.41 5.35 2.45
N VAL A 379 0.30 6.63 2.10
CA VAL A 379 1.00 7.23 0.94
C VAL A 379 2.51 7.07 1.07
N ILE A 380 3.09 7.45 2.22
CA ILE A 380 4.53 7.37 2.48
C ILE A 380 5.01 5.92 2.45
N ALA A 381 4.27 4.98 3.05
CA ALA A 381 4.62 3.55 3.01
C ALA A 381 4.57 2.99 1.59
N SER A 382 3.56 3.36 0.80
CA SER A 382 3.41 2.93 -0.61
C SER A 382 4.55 3.47 -1.49
N LEU A 383 4.93 4.74 -1.30
CA LEU A 383 6.06 5.36 -1.99
C LEU A 383 7.39 4.73 -1.58
N LYS A 384 7.60 4.47 -0.28
CA LYS A 384 8.81 3.82 0.24
C LYS A 384 8.95 2.38 -0.28
N LEU A 385 7.87 1.60 -0.28
CA LEU A 385 7.88 0.24 -0.82
C LEU A 385 8.20 0.22 -2.31
N LEU A 386 7.62 1.14 -3.09
CA LEU A 386 7.97 1.31 -4.50
C LEU A 386 9.45 1.68 -4.66
N GLN A 387 9.95 2.63 -3.87
CA GLN A 387 11.33 3.09 -3.87
C GLN A 387 12.31 1.94 -3.60
N GLU A 388 12.08 1.15 -2.55
CA GLU A 388 12.91 -0.02 -2.19
C GLU A 388 12.95 -1.06 -3.33
N ARG A 389 11.80 -1.32 -3.97
CA ARG A 389 11.71 -2.26 -5.10
C ARG A 389 12.31 -1.71 -6.40
N LEU A 390 12.27 -0.41 -6.62
CA LEU A 390 12.94 0.24 -7.76
C LEU A 390 14.45 0.38 -7.55
N ALA A 391 14.92 0.58 -6.32
CA ALA A 391 16.35 0.80 -6.03
C ALA A 391 17.24 -0.35 -6.54
N THR A 392 16.83 -1.60 -6.32
CA THR A 392 17.58 -2.78 -6.80
C THR A 392 17.69 -2.80 -8.33
N ILE A 393 16.56 -2.64 -9.05
CA ILE A 393 16.58 -2.69 -10.51
C ILE A 393 17.30 -1.48 -11.12
N LEU A 394 17.19 -0.29 -10.52
CA LEU A 394 17.92 0.90 -10.95
C LEU A 394 19.42 0.76 -10.71
N LYS A 395 19.84 0.09 -9.62
CA LYS A 395 21.25 -0.27 -9.37
C LYS A 395 21.80 -1.21 -10.44
N GLU A 396 21.07 -2.30 -10.71
CA GLU A 396 21.45 -3.29 -11.74
C GLU A 396 21.51 -2.68 -13.16
N SER A 397 20.65 -1.71 -13.46
CA SER A 397 20.59 -1.08 -14.77
C SER A 397 21.56 0.09 -14.96
N ASN A 398 22.06 0.71 -13.88
CA ASN A 398 22.80 1.99 -13.93
C ASN A 398 23.93 2.03 -14.96
N ASP A 399 24.74 0.97 -15.03
CA ASP A 399 25.93 0.95 -15.88
C ASP A 399 25.60 0.76 -17.36
N LEU A 400 24.40 0.28 -17.66
CA LEU A 400 23.81 0.11 -18.98
C LEU A 400 22.90 1.29 -19.38
N LEU A 401 22.66 2.25 -18.49
CA LEU A 401 21.91 3.47 -18.83
C LEU A 401 22.73 4.39 -19.75
N PRO A 402 22.06 5.22 -20.57
CA PRO A 402 22.73 6.20 -21.41
C PRO A 402 23.38 7.34 -20.61
N GLN A 403 24.40 7.94 -21.22
CA GLN A 403 25.06 9.14 -20.70
C GLN A 403 24.14 10.37 -20.75
N ASN A 404 23.26 10.44 -21.75
CA ASN A 404 22.22 11.46 -21.89
C ASN A 404 20.96 11.04 -21.12
N ALA A 405 20.46 11.90 -20.25
CA ALA A 405 19.31 11.60 -19.41
C ALA A 405 18.07 11.25 -20.23
N GLN A 406 17.50 10.07 -19.97
CA GLN A 406 16.20 9.65 -20.46
C GLN A 406 15.16 9.82 -19.36
N ALA A 407 13.88 9.78 -19.72
CA ALA A 407 12.80 9.86 -18.76
C ALA A 407 11.75 8.77 -19.01
N LEU A 408 11.40 8.06 -17.93
CA LEU A 408 10.26 7.16 -17.86
C LEU A 408 9.23 7.77 -16.92
N GLY A 409 7.97 7.85 -17.33
CA GLY A 409 6.88 8.39 -16.51
C GLY A 409 5.72 7.42 -16.38
N LEU A 410 5.06 7.44 -15.23
CA LEU A 410 3.85 6.68 -14.91
C LEU A 410 2.85 7.63 -14.27
N TYR A 411 1.73 7.87 -14.93
CA TYR A 411 0.69 8.81 -14.51
C TYR A 411 -0.60 8.06 -14.23
N LEU A 412 -1.19 8.30 -13.05
CA LEU A 412 -2.56 7.90 -12.76
C LEU A 412 -3.41 9.18 -12.83
N VAL A 413 -4.24 9.29 -13.87
CA VAL A 413 -5.09 10.47 -14.13
C VAL A 413 -6.53 10.06 -14.44
N PRO A 414 -7.52 10.90 -14.12
CA PRO A 414 -8.91 10.70 -14.54
C PRO A 414 -9.04 11.12 -16.01
N PHE A 415 -9.04 10.14 -16.91
CA PHE A 415 -8.83 10.37 -18.34
C PHE A 415 -9.51 9.30 -19.21
N LYS A 416 -10.29 9.75 -20.20
CA LYS A 416 -10.85 8.94 -21.28
C LYS A 416 -10.71 9.73 -22.59
N THR A 417 -10.09 9.13 -23.60
CA THR A 417 -10.19 9.61 -24.99
C THR A 417 -10.84 8.56 -25.88
N ASP A 418 -11.79 9.01 -26.69
CA ASP A 418 -12.42 8.19 -27.74
C ASP A 418 -11.63 8.26 -29.07
N SER A 419 -10.57 9.08 -29.15
CA SER A 419 -9.87 9.46 -30.39
C SER A 419 -8.40 8.99 -30.54
N THR A 420 -7.77 8.41 -29.52
CA THR A 420 -6.33 8.05 -29.55
C THR A 420 -6.02 6.66 -28.98
N GLN A 421 -6.91 5.68 -29.20
CA GLN A 421 -6.62 4.28 -28.89
C GLN A 421 -5.58 3.68 -29.86
N THR A 422 -4.30 3.82 -29.52
CA THR A 422 -3.30 2.86 -30.02
C THR A 422 -3.41 1.62 -29.14
N ARG A 423 -4.10 0.59 -29.64
CA ARG A 423 -4.28 -0.67 -28.92
C ARG A 423 -2.95 -1.42 -28.91
N LEU A 424 -2.45 -1.73 -27.71
CA LEU A 424 -1.15 -2.38 -27.52
C LEU A 424 -1.36 -3.88 -27.31
N ASP A 425 -1.25 -4.65 -28.39
CA ASP A 425 -1.25 -6.10 -28.31
C ASP A 425 0.04 -6.61 -27.65
N GLY A 426 -0.05 -7.66 -26.83
CA GLY A 426 1.11 -8.41 -26.32
C GLY A 426 1.54 -8.15 -24.87
N LEU A 427 0.91 -7.23 -24.13
CA LEU A 427 1.15 -7.06 -22.68
C LEU A 427 0.02 -7.67 -21.85
N GLY A 428 0.15 -8.95 -21.52
CA GLY A 428 -0.73 -9.70 -20.62
C GLY A 428 -0.63 -9.24 -19.16
N ILE A 429 -1.10 -8.03 -18.87
CA ILE A 429 -1.32 -7.53 -17.50
C ILE A 429 -2.74 -7.94 -17.10
N PRO A 430 -2.95 -8.79 -16.06
CA PRO A 430 -4.28 -9.22 -15.65
C PRO A 430 -5.13 -8.03 -15.22
N ALA A 431 -6.29 -7.88 -15.86
CA ALA A 431 -7.16 -6.73 -15.64
C ALA A 431 -7.99 -6.94 -14.37
N ALA A 432 -7.76 -6.11 -13.35
CA ALA A 432 -8.58 -6.11 -12.14
C ALA A 432 -8.84 -4.72 -11.52
N LEU A 433 -8.24 -3.65 -12.06
CA LEU A 433 -8.64 -2.27 -11.82
C LEU A 433 -9.08 -1.64 -13.16
N PRO A 434 -10.11 -0.77 -13.19
CA PRO A 434 -10.69 -0.24 -14.42
C PRO A 434 -9.87 0.91 -15.00
N PHE A 435 -8.57 0.70 -15.20
CA PHE A 435 -7.70 1.61 -15.93
C PHE A 435 -7.27 1.01 -17.27
N ALA A 436 -7.32 1.82 -18.32
CA ALA A 436 -6.54 1.53 -19.51
C ALA A 436 -5.05 1.71 -19.18
N VAL A 437 -4.21 0.81 -19.68
CA VAL A 437 -2.76 1.04 -19.73
C VAL A 437 -2.44 1.52 -21.13
N THR A 438 -1.86 2.71 -21.26
CA THR A 438 -1.44 3.25 -22.56
C THR A 438 0.04 3.58 -22.48
N ASP A 439 0.88 2.84 -23.20
CA ASP A 439 2.23 3.30 -23.50
C ASP A 439 2.15 4.41 -24.54
N VAL A 440 2.79 5.52 -24.23
CA VAL A 440 2.95 6.66 -25.11
C VAL A 440 4.44 6.88 -25.31
N VAL A 441 4.94 6.60 -26.51
CA VAL A 441 6.32 6.93 -26.88
C VAL A 441 6.40 8.44 -27.02
N VAL A 442 7.17 9.07 -26.14
CA VAL A 442 7.41 10.51 -26.21
C VAL A 442 8.55 10.74 -27.19
N ASP A 443 8.17 11.04 -28.42
CA ASP A 443 9.08 11.47 -29.46
C ASP A 443 9.57 12.91 -29.23
N GLU A 444 10.75 13.23 -29.74
CA GLU A 444 11.40 14.54 -29.57
C GLU A 444 10.67 15.70 -30.27
N SER A 445 9.64 15.40 -31.08
CA SER A 445 8.68 16.40 -31.52
C SER A 445 7.95 17.00 -30.30
N ILE A 446 8.46 18.15 -29.84
CA ILE A 446 7.96 18.94 -28.71
C ILE A 446 6.44 19.12 -28.77
N ALA A 447 5.87 19.30 -29.97
CA ALA A 447 4.43 19.40 -30.18
C ALA A 447 3.64 18.17 -29.69
N ARG A 448 4.05 16.94 -30.06
CA ARG A 448 3.39 15.70 -29.62
C ARG A 448 3.57 15.48 -28.12
N SER A 449 4.77 15.76 -27.61
CA SER A 449 5.05 15.74 -26.17
C SER A 449 4.09 16.65 -25.40
N GLN A 450 3.90 17.89 -25.87
CA GLN A 450 3.02 18.88 -25.26
C GLN A 450 1.54 18.51 -25.37
N GLU A 451 1.10 17.91 -26.48
CA GLU A 451 -0.26 17.40 -26.68
C GLU A 451 -0.64 16.35 -25.63
N ILE A 452 0.25 15.38 -25.38
CA ILE A 452 0.08 14.36 -24.34
C ILE A 452 -0.07 15.02 -22.96
N TYR A 453 0.81 15.96 -22.62
CA TYR A 453 0.77 16.66 -21.34
C TYR A 453 -0.44 17.60 -21.19
N TYR A 454 -0.90 18.21 -22.28
CA TYR A 454 -2.13 18.99 -22.33
C TYR A 454 -3.35 18.12 -21.98
N HIS A 455 -3.47 16.95 -22.61
CA HIS A 455 -4.58 16.02 -22.37
C HIS A 455 -4.57 15.42 -20.97
N LEU A 456 -3.40 15.04 -20.44
CA LEU A 456 -3.24 14.63 -19.04
C LEU A 456 -3.68 15.74 -18.06
N ALA A 457 -3.25 16.99 -18.31
CA ALA A 457 -3.65 18.15 -17.51
C ALA A 457 -5.13 18.52 -17.65
N GLU A 458 -5.77 18.22 -18.78
CA GLU A 458 -7.21 18.38 -18.98
C GLU A 458 -8.02 17.34 -18.18
N GLY A 459 -7.61 16.06 -18.19
CA GLY A 459 -8.23 15.02 -17.37
C GLY A 459 -8.17 15.34 -15.88
N THR A 460 -6.98 15.69 -15.40
CA THR A 460 -6.74 16.23 -14.05
C THR A 460 -7.70 17.38 -13.69
N ARG A 461 -7.88 18.38 -14.57
CA ARG A 461 -8.79 19.51 -14.33
C ARG A 461 -10.25 19.05 -14.24
N LYS A 462 -10.68 18.14 -15.12
CA LYS A 462 -12.05 17.61 -15.17
C LYS A 462 -12.44 16.87 -13.88
N ALA A 463 -11.55 16.13 -13.22
CA ALA A 463 -11.88 15.56 -11.90
C ALA A 463 -12.08 16.62 -10.80
N GLY A 464 -11.42 17.78 -10.92
CA GLY A 464 -11.68 18.90 -10.02
C GLY A 464 -13.10 19.43 -10.11
N ASP A 465 -13.67 19.51 -11.31
CA ASP A 465 -15.06 19.91 -11.52
C ASP A 465 -16.09 18.97 -10.90
N VAL A 466 -15.66 17.76 -10.55
CA VAL A 466 -16.53 16.70 -10.03
C VAL A 466 -16.44 16.57 -8.50
N GLY A 467 -15.29 16.88 -7.91
CA GLY A 467 -15.05 16.77 -6.45
C GLY A 467 -15.72 17.85 -5.59
N SER A 468 -16.21 18.95 -6.17
CA SER A 468 -16.68 20.13 -5.41
C SER A 468 -18.01 19.98 -4.66
N GLN A 469 -18.59 18.78 -4.61
CA GLN A 469 -19.74 18.46 -3.75
C GLN A 469 -19.35 17.59 -2.53
N ALA A 470 -18.09 17.14 -2.42
CA ALA A 470 -17.61 16.37 -1.28
C ALA A 470 -17.40 17.26 -0.03
N LYS A 471 -17.61 16.70 1.17
CA LYS A 471 -17.44 17.42 2.44
C LYS A 471 -15.98 17.52 2.91
N ASP A 472 -15.08 16.85 2.20
CA ASP A 472 -13.70 16.61 2.59
C ASP A 472 -12.77 17.79 2.32
N VAL A 473 -11.59 17.77 2.92
CA VAL A 473 -10.59 18.85 2.82
C VAL A 473 -10.01 18.96 1.39
N GLY A 474 -9.97 17.84 0.66
CA GLY A 474 -9.53 17.79 -0.72
C GLY A 474 -9.73 16.42 -1.35
N TYR A 475 -9.42 16.32 -2.64
CA TYR A 475 -9.62 15.15 -3.50
C TYR A 475 -8.40 14.94 -4.41
N LEU A 476 -8.10 13.71 -4.82
CA LEU A 476 -7.00 13.45 -5.74
C LEU A 476 -7.35 13.93 -7.16
N MET A 477 -6.45 14.69 -7.78
CA MET A 477 -6.54 15.12 -9.19
C MET A 477 -5.56 14.37 -10.11
N GLY A 478 -4.51 13.79 -9.55
CA GLY A 478 -3.54 12.98 -10.29
C GLY A 478 -2.34 12.56 -9.46
N THR A 479 -1.72 11.45 -9.87
CA THR A 479 -0.42 10.99 -9.34
C THR A 479 0.54 10.82 -10.50
N ALA A 480 1.82 11.12 -10.28
CA ALA A 480 2.90 10.83 -11.23
C ALA A 480 4.09 10.19 -10.50
N ILE A 481 4.74 9.22 -11.13
CA ILE A 481 6.09 8.77 -10.81
C ILE A 481 6.94 8.96 -12.04
N ARG A 482 8.10 9.58 -11.88
CA ARG A 482 9.03 9.85 -12.97
C ARG A 482 10.42 9.40 -12.57
N LEU A 483 11.04 8.62 -13.45
CA LEU A 483 12.42 8.17 -13.32
C LEU A 483 13.26 8.93 -14.34
N LYS A 484 14.21 9.73 -13.87
CA LYS A 484 15.34 10.17 -14.70
C LYS A 484 16.30 9.00 -14.78
N LEU A 485 16.57 8.53 -15.98
CA LEU A 485 17.44 7.38 -16.27
C LEU A 485 18.67 7.91 -17.00
N GLN A 486 19.72 8.17 -16.24
CA GLN A 486 21.03 8.61 -16.72
C GLN A 486 22.09 7.81 -15.97
N LYS A 487 23.14 7.36 -16.67
CA LYS A 487 24.28 6.69 -16.04
C LYS A 487 24.84 7.54 -14.90
N ASN A 488 24.94 6.96 -13.72
CA ASN A 488 25.39 7.59 -12.47
C ASN A 488 24.52 8.76 -11.95
N ASN A 489 23.39 9.07 -12.59
CA ASN A 489 22.50 10.19 -12.23
C ASN A 489 21.02 9.81 -12.37
N VAL A 490 20.67 8.67 -11.77
CA VAL A 490 19.27 8.23 -11.63
C VAL A 490 18.55 9.11 -10.62
N GLN A 491 17.32 9.55 -10.92
CA GLN A 491 16.47 10.29 -9.99
C GLN A 491 15.07 9.67 -9.98
N VAL A 492 14.50 9.47 -8.79
CA VAL A 492 13.09 9.09 -8.62
C VAL A 492 12.33 10.30 -8.09
N ARG A 493 11.32 10.75 -8.83
CA ARG A 493 10.39 11.78 -8.36
C ARG A 493 8.97 11.24 -8.39
N SER A 494 8.28 11.29 -7.25
CA SER A 494 6.84 11.07 -7.17
C SER A 494 6.12 12.38 -6.86
N GLN A 495 4.92 12.53 -7.41
CA GLN A 495 4.07 13.69 -7.21
C GLN A 495 2.64 13.26 -6.95
N LEU A 496 2.04 13.86 -5.92
CA LEU A 496 0.63 13.78 -5.59
C LEU A 496 0.03 15.17 -5.79
N MET A 497 -1.00 15.28 -6.62
CA MET A 497 -1.71 16.53 -6.85
C MET A 497 -3.13 16.42 -6.30
N VAL A 498 -3.38 17.17 -5.24
CA VAL A 498 -4.64 17.17 -4.49
C VAL A 498 -5.35 18.49 -4.75
N GLY A 499 -6.57 18.44 -5.26
CA GLY A 499 -7.44 19.61 -5.28
C GLY A 499 -8.01 19.83 -3.90
N LEU A 500 -7.94 21.06 -3.39
CA LEU A 500 -8.51 21.41 -2.10
C LEU A 500 -9.95 21.90 -2.30
N ASN A 501 -10.82 21.58 -1.35
CA ASN A 501 -12.18 22.13 -1.34
C ASN A 501 -12.21 23.47 -0.61
N ASN A 502 -13.17 24.33 -0.98
CA ASN A 502 -13.40 25.57 -0.26
C ASN A 502 -13.86 25.25 1.17
N GLN A 503 -13.08 25.63 2.17
CA GLN A 503 -13.34 25.38 3.58
C GLN A 503 -13.05 26.60 4.42
N LYS A 504 -13.93 26.86 5.38
CA LYS A 504 -13.76 27.86 6.44
C LYS A 504 -14.04 27.16 7.77
N LYS A 505 -12.97 26.76 8.47
CA LYS A 505 -13.05 25.99 9.71
C LYS A 505 -12.52 26.82 10.88
N PRO A 506 -13.36 27.15 11.89
CA PRO A 506 -12.87 27.79 13.10
C PRO A 506 -11.98 26.79 13.87
N PHE A 507 -10.81 27.24 14.31
CA PHE A 507 -9.92 26.48 15.19
C PHE A 507 -9.07 27.46 16.00
N THR A 508 -8.90 27.23 17.30
CA THR A 508 -8.06 28.10 18.13
C THR A 508 -6.71 27.47 18.38
N MET A 509 -5.64 28.11 17.90
CA MET A 509 -4.26 27.79 18.27
C MET A 509 -3.57 29.04 18.79
N SER A 510 -3.18 29.02 20.06
CA SER A 510 -2.52 30.15 20.72
C SER A 510 -1.10 29.79 21.16
N ASN A 511 -0.16 30.72 20.98
CA ASN A 511 1.10 30.76 21.70
C ASN A 511 1.39 32.21 22.14
N SER A 512 2.56 32.48 22.73
CA SER A 512 2.95 33.82 23.19
C SER A 512 3.11 34.88 22.08
N GLN A 513 3.18 34.46 20.81
CA GLN A 513 3.45 35.31 19.65
C GLN A 513 2.20 35.54 18.77
N VAL A 514 1.37 34.52 18.59
CA VAL A 514 0.21 34.55 17.68
C VAL A 514 -0.95 33.71 18.21
N VAL A 515 -2.16 34.19 17.96
CA VAL A 515 -3.41 33.44 18.17
C VAL A 515 -4.12 33.27 16.84
N PHE A 516 -4.14 32.05 16.31
CA PHE A 516 -4.97 31.67 15.18
C PHE A 516 -6.38 31.31 15.67
N HIS A 517 -7.38 31.67 14.86
CA HIS A 517 -8.79 31.46 15.16
C HIS A 517 -9.55 30.70 14.06
N GLU A 518 -8.97 30.60 12.85
CA GLU A 518 -9.67 30.07 11.68
C GLU A 518 -8.67 29.64 10.58
N ASN A 519 -8.95 28.49 9.96
CA ASN A 519 -8.26 28.01 8.77
C ASN A 519 -9.21 28.18 7.58
N VAL A 520 -8.76 28.91 6.57
CA VAL A 520 -9.50 29.25 5.37
C VAL A 520 -8.75 28.73 4.15
N VAL A 521 -9.36 27.74 3.50
CA VAL A 521 -9.05 27.41 2.11
C VAL A 521 -10.12 28.08 1.26
N THR A 522 -9.79 29.19 0.63
CA THR A 522 -10.61 29.78 -0.43
C THR A 522 -10.03 29.39 -1.80
N GLY A 523 -10.96 29.23 -2.73
CA GLY A 523 -10.72 29.03 -4.14
C GLY A 523 -11.68 29.90 -4.92
N GLY A 524 -11.18 30.59 -5.94
CA GLY A 524 -12.03 31.39 -6.82
C GLY A 524 -13.10 30.52 -7.49
N GLU A 525 -14.29 31.08 -7.69
CA GLU A 525 -15.43 30.40 -8.34
C GLU A 525 -15.11 29.94 -9.78
N ASN A 526 -14.03 30.47 -10.37
CA ASN A 526 -13.59 30.17 -11.72
C ASN A 526 -12.72 28.90 -11.76
N ARG A 527 -12.96 28.04 -12.77
CA ARG A 527 -12.38 26.68 -12.84
C ARG A 527 -10.86 26.64 -12.96
N THR A 528 -10.23 27.74 -13.38
CA THR A 528 -8.78 27.91 -13.55
C THR A 528 -8.04 28.27 -12.25
N THR A 529 -8.76 28.70 -11.20
CA THR A 529 -8.20 29.19 -9.92
C THR A 529 -8.50 28.26 -8.74
N ARG A 530 -8.75 26.97 -9.00
CA ARG A 530 -8.99 25.99 -7.93
C ARG A 530 -7.71 25.80 -7.11
N PRO A 531 -7.78 25.85 -5.76
CA PRO A 531 -6.64 25.60 -4.89
C PRO A 531 -6.19 24.16 -5.04
N VAL A 532 -4.90 23.96 -5.29
CA VAL A 532 -4.27 22.64 -5.26
C VAL A 532 -3.09 22.63 -4.30
N MET A 533 -2.86 21.45 -3.74
CA MET A 533 -1.65 21.08 -3.02
C MET A 533 -0.89 20.07 -3.89
N LEU A 534 0.33 20.43 -4.28
CA LEU A 534 1.25 19.56 -4.99
C LEU A 534 2.32 19.07 -4.02
N VAL A 535 2.26 17.79 -3.64
CA VAL A 535 3.30 17.13 -2.83
C VAL A 535 4.27 16.44 -3.79
N THR A 536 5.51 16.94 -3.86
CA THR A 536 6.60 16.39 -4.66
C THR A 536 7.64 15.74 -3.75
N HIS A 537 7.81 14.43 -3.85
CA HIS A 537 8.89 13.70 -3.20
C HIS A 537 10.00 13.41 -4.23
N THR A 538 11.23 13.84 -3.95
CA THR A 538 12.39 13.63 -4.84
C THR A 538 13.50 12.90 -4.10
N GLN A 539 14.02 11.85 -4.73
CA GLN A 539 15.26 11.16 -4.35
C GLN A 539 16.27 11.27 -5.49
N LEU A 540 17.48 11.71 -5.15
CA LEU A 540 18.66 11.72 -6.03
C LEU A 540 19.44 10.41 -5.81
N GLY A 541 19.86 9.77 -6.91
CA GLY A 541 20.79 8.64 -6.90
C GLY A 541 20.26 7.32 -6.31
N VAL A 542 20.99 6.24 -6.58
CA VAL A 542 20.77 4.92 -5.97
C VAL A 542 21.28 4.90 -4.51
N ASN A 543 22.29 5.72 -4.20
CA ASN A 543 23.03 5.69 -2.93
C ASN A 543 22.82 6.95 -2.06
N GLN A 544 22.12 7.98 -2.54
CA GLN A 544 21.87 9.21 -1.77
C GLN A 544 20.49 9.12 -1.10
N ILE A 545 20.50 9.12 0.25
CA ILE A 545 19.30 9.03 1.09
C ILE A 545 19.04 10.41 1.74
N ASN A 546 18.90 11.44 0.91
CA ASN A 546 18.28 12.71 1.31
C ASN A 546 16.95 12.84 0.54
N PRO A 547 15.88 12.14 0.96
CA PRO A 547 14.58 12.31 0.33
C PRO A 547 14.03 13.67 0.75
N ALA A 548 13.81 14.54 -0.24
CA ALA A 548 13.20 15.84 -0.03
C ALA A 548 11.70 15.77 -0.36
N VAL A 549 10.86 16.34 0.50
CA VAL A 549 9.44 16.59 0.22
C VAL A 549 9.22 18.09 0.08
N ASP A 550 8.72 18.49 -1.08
CA ASP A 550 8.31 19.86 -1.40
C ASP A 550 6.78 19.87 -1.50
N ILE A 551 6.10 20.66 -0.66
CA ILE A 551 4.65 20.86 -0.71
C ILE A 551 4.44 22.27 -1.26
N GLU A 552 3.91 22.39 -2.48
CA GLU A 552 3.55 23.68 -3.10
C GLU A 552 2.03 23.88 -3.10
N PHE A 553 1.56 25.06 -2.71
CA PHE A 553 0.14 25.44 -2.73
C PHE A 553 -0.16 26.53 -3.76
N GLY A 554 -1.30 26.48 -4.43
CA GLY A 554 -1.73 27.52 -5.38
C GLY A 554 -2.64 26.96 -6.48
N PRO A 555 -2.87 27.69 -7.58
CA PRO A 555 -3.68 27.19 -8.68
C PRO A 555 -2.90 26.21 -9.57
N ALA A 556 -3.60 25.20 -10.09
CA ALA A 556 -3.01 24.14 -10.91
C ALA A 556 -2.40 24.70 -12.22
N GLY A 557 -1.11 24.50 -12.43
CA GLY A 557 -0.38 24.90 -13.64
C GLY A 557 -0.27 23.82 -14.72
N GLY A 558 -1.04 22.75 -14.60
CA GLY A 558 -0.98 21.61 -15.50
C GLY A 558 0.32 20.83 -15.35
N ILE A 559 0.89 20.41 -16.48
CA ILE A 559 2.12 19.61 -16.55
C ILE A 559 3.16 20.35 -17.37
N ALA A 560 4.40 20.43 -16.86
CA ALA A 560 5.52 21.04 -17.57
C ALA A 560 6.03 20.13 -18.71
N GLY A 561 5.98 20.61 -19.95
CA GLY A 561 6.27 19.81 -21.16
C GLY A 561 7.58 20.15 -21.88
N SER A 562 8.73 20.01 -21.21
CA SER A 562 10.06 20.12 -21.83
C SER A 562 10.85 18.83 -21.64
N LEU A 563 11.30 18.21 -22.74
CA LEU A 563 12.22 17.04 -22.73
C LEU A 563 13.60 17.36 -22.13
N ALA A 564 13.99 18.64 -22.14
CA ALA A 564 15.21 19.10 -21.51
C ALA A 564 14.97 19.47 -20.03
N GLY A 565 15.77 18.88 -19.14
CA GLY A 565 15.87 19.23 -17.72
C GLY A 565 15.02 18.39 -16.76
N ASP A 566 15.22 18.60 -15.47
CA ASP A 566 14.62 17.79 -14.40
C ASP A 566 13.09 17.96 -14.26
N ALA A 567 12.47 18.84 -15.04
CA ALA A 567 11.04 19.18 -15.00
C ALA A 567 10.17 18.46 -16.06
N PHE A 568 10.73 17.58 -16.88
CA PHE A 568 10.00 16.86 -17.94
C PHE A 568 8.77 16.08 -17.45
N GLY A 569 7.56 16.58 -17.68
CA GLY A 569 6.32 15.91 -17.30
C GLY A 569 5.95 16.02 -15.82
N THR A 570 6.53 16.95 -15.04
CA THR A 570 6.05 17.19 -13.65
C THR A 570 4.73 17.95 -13.68
N TYR A 571 3.79 17.57 -12.81
CA TYR A 571 2.75 18.51 -12.37
C TYR A 571 3.42 19.75 -11.79
N GLN A 572 2.84 20.91 -12.04
CA GLN A 572 3.33 22.19 -11.57
C GLN A 572 2.19 23.03 -11.00
N VAL A 573 2.48 23.83 -9.98
CA VAL A 573 1.63 24.96 -9.57
C VAL A 573 1.99 26.15 -10.48
N LEU A 574 1.03 26.99 -10.88
CA LEU A 574 1.30 28.15 -11.74
C LEU A 574 2.33 29.10 -11.11
N LYS A 575 3.34 29.48 -11.88
CA LYS A 575 4.40 30.44 -11.49
C LYS A 575 4.49 31.68 -12.40
N GLN A 576 3.73 31.74 -13.51
CA GLN A 576 3.99 32.66 -14.64
C GLN A 576 2.88 33.67 -14.97
N PHE A 577 1.88 33.88 -14.11
CA PHE A 577 1.15 35.16 -14.13
C PHE A 577 1.94 36.14 -13.26
N GLY A 578 2.41 37.22 -13.88
CA GLY A 578 3.54 38.01 -13.38
C GLY A 578 3.32 38.65 -12.01
N THR A 579 4.30 38.45 -11.12
CA THR A 579 4.60 39.34 -9.97
C THR A 579 3.43 39.91 -9.18
N SER A 580 2.54 39.07 -8.65
CA SER A 580 2.08 39.29 -7.28
C SER A 580 1.59 38.00 -6.62
N CYS A 581 1.80 37.95 -5.32
CA CYS A 581 1.29 36.89 -4.47
C CYS A 581 -0.25 36.80 -4.46
N GLU A 582 -0.94 37.87 -4.86
CA GLU A 582 -2.40 38.00 -4.86
C GLU A 582 -3.09 36.94 -5.75
N THR A 583 -2.40 36.45 -6.80
CA THR A 583 -2.93 35.36 -7.63
C THR A 583 -2.83 33.98 -6.97
N ARG A 584 -1.86 33.75 -6.09
CA ARG A 584 -1.77 32.50 -5.31
C ARG A 584 -2.55 32.59 -4.00
N SER A 585 -2.70 33.78 -3.42
CA SER A 585 -3.39 34.01 -2.14
C SER A 585 -4.85 33.53 -2.14
N SER A 586 -5.52 33.58 -3.29
CA SER A 586 -6.89 33.09 -3.52
C SER A 586 -6.97 31.59 -3.83
N SER A 587 -5.86 30.86 -3.65
CA SER A 587 -5.72 29.43 -3.96
C SER A 587 -4.78 28.70 -2.99
N THR A 588 -4.50 29.28 -1.82
CA THR A 588 -3.59 28.76 -0.78
C THR A 588 -4.28 28.71 0.59
N PRO A 589 -4.00 27.69 1.42
CA PRO A 589 -4.46 27.68 2.81
C PRO A 589 -4.02 28.94 3.55
N THR A 590 -4.96 29.57 4.24
CA THR A 590 -4.80 30.83 4.95
C THR A 590 -5.18 30.65 6.42
N LEU A 591 -4.23 30.91 7.31
CA LEU A 591 -4.44 30.89 8.76
C LEU A 591 -4.74 32.31 9.24
N ASN A 592 -5.97 32.56 9.67
CA ASN A 592 -6.41 33.85 10.19
C ASN A 592 -6.18 33.93 11.70
N GLY A 593 -5.60 35.03 12.16
CA GLY A 593 -5.25 35.21 13.57
C GLY A 593 -4.99 36.65 13.98
N VAL A 594 -4.41 36.81 15.16
CA VAL A 594 -3.98 38.08 15.77
C VAL A 594 -2.56 37.90 16.32
N LEU A 595 -1.68 38.86 16.06
CA LEU A 595 -0.35 38.88 16.69
C LEU A 595 -0.44 39.38 18.13
N ALA A 596 0.06 38.59 19.07
CA ALA A 596 0.08 38.90 20.49
C ALA A 596 1.25 39.83 20.83
N GLU A 597 2.50 39.35 20.70
CA GLU A 597 3.73 40.13 20.90
C GLU A 597 4.89 39.61 20.02
N SER A 598 5.76 40.52 19.56
CA SER A 598 7.11 40.26 18.99
C SER A 598 7.29 38.93 18.24
N ALA A 599 6.48 38.73 17.20
CA ALA A 599 6.33 37.45 16.50
C ALA A 599 7.23 37.32 15.26
N LEU A 600 7.59 38.45 14.65
CA LEU A 600 8.26 38.53 13.35
C LEU A 600 9.75 38.86 13.46
N GLY A 601 10.24 39.11 14.68
CA GLY A 601 11.63 39.47 14.95
C GLY A 601 12.02 40.86 14.42
N LYS A 602 11.03 41.74 14.17
CA LYS A 602 11.24 43.07 13.59
C LYS A 602 10.42 44.09 14.40
N PRO A 603 11.03 44.78 15.39
CA PRO A 603 10.30 45.64 16.34
C PRO A 603 9.33 46.66 15.72
N LEU A 604 9.69 47.26 14.58
CA LEU A 604 8.80 48.19 13.85
C LEU A 604 7.56 47.49 13.26
N LEU A 605 7.74 46.29 12.69
CA LEU A 605 6.66 45.53 12.08
C LEU A 605 5.79 44.85 13.13
N ASP A 606 6.41 44.31 14.17
CA ASP A 606 5.73 43.76 15.34
C ASP A 606 4.88 44.83 16.06
N GLY A 607 5.44 46.03 16.25
CA GLY A 607 4.70 47.18 16.79
C GLY A 607 3.54 47.62 15.90
N PHE A 608 3.69 47.59 14.57
CA PHE A 608 2.61 47.93 13.64
C PHE A 608 1.50 46.88 13.58
N LEU A 609 1.80 45.59 13.85
CA LEU A 609 0.84 44.49 13.70
C LEU A 609 0.29 43.92 15.02
N LYS A 610 0.84 44.31 16.17
CA LYS A 610 0.33 43.92 17.50
C LYS A 610 -1.17 44.21 17.63
N GLY A 611 -1.94 43.19 18.02
CA GLY A 611 -3.39 43.26 18.18
C GLY A 611 -4.21 43.38 16.89
N LYS A 612 -3.57 43.47 15.71
CA LYS A 612 -4.27 43.50 14.42
C LYS A 612 -4.59 42.09 13.93
N LYS A 613 -5.69 41.98 13.17
CA LYS A 613 -5.98 40.78 12.38
C LYS A 613 -4.93 40.61 11.30
N VAL A 614 -4.39 39.40 11.20
CA VAL A 614 -3.35 38.99 10.26
C VAL A 614 -3.76 37.68 9.61
N SER A 615 -3.44 37.52 8.33
CA SER A 615 -3.70 36.29 7.57
C SER A 615 -2.39 35.75 7.04
N PHE A 616 -2.00 34.57 7.50
CA PHE A 616 -0.77 33.90 7.09
C PHE A 616 -1.07 32.86 6.01
N GLN A 617 -0.35 32.92 4.90
CA GLN A 617 -0.55 31.99 3.78
C GLN A 617 0.71 31.16 3.58
N ILE A 618 0.55 29.85 3.57
CA ILE A 618 1.65 28.90 3.38
C ILE A 618 1.73 28.59 1.88
N MET A 619 2.77 29.10 1.22
CA MET A 619 2.94 28.99 -0.23
C MET A 619 3.73 27.74 -0.60
N ASN A 620 4.75 27.41 0.19
CA ASN A 620 5.43 26.13 0.13
C ASN A 620 6.01 25.73 1.49
N VAL A 621 6.25 24.42 1.64
CA VAL A 621 7.04 23.83 2.73
C VAL A 621 7.99 22.80 2.12
N LYS A 622 9.29 22.93 2.41
CA LYS A 622 10.31 21.94 2.04
C LYS A 622 10.81 21.23 3.28
N MET A 623 10.85 19.91 3.23
CA MET A 623 11.29 19.04 4.32
C MET A 623 12.41 18.12 3.82
N ASP A 624 13.48 18.03 4.61
CA ASP A 624 14.46 16.95 4.50
C ASP A 624 13.98 15.79 5.41
N LEU A 625 13.64 14.66 4.81
CA LEU A 625 13.14 13.49 5.56
C LEU A 625 14.25 12.72 6.29
N GLY A 626 15.51 12.87 5.87
CA GLY A 626 16.67 12.28 6.56
C GLY A 626 16.97 13.02 7.87
N GLN A 627 16.92 14.35 7.84
CA GLN A 627 17.05 15.21 9.02
C GLN A 627 15.74 15.33 9.82
N GLN A 628 14.61 14.94 9.23
CA GLN A 628 13.26 15.15 9.76
C GLN A 628 13.02 16.63 10.12
N ALA A 629 13.42 17.53 9.23
CA ALA A 629 13.44 18.98 9.47
C ALA A 629 12.84 19.73 8.27
N ILE A 630 12.19 20.86 8.56
CA ILE A 630 11.80 21.83 7.54
C ILE A 630 13.05 22.61 7.15
N THR A 631 13.40 22.58 5.87
CA THR A 631 14.57 23.28 5.31
C THR A 631 14.22 24.60 4.65
N ASN A 632 12.96 24.77 4.24
CA ASN A 632 12.43 26.05 3.75
C ASN A 632 10.91 26.12 3.99
N MET A 633 10.39 27.32 4.20
CA MET A 633 8.96 27.59 4.21
C MET A 633 8.77 28.99 3.64
N ASP A 634 7.90 29.12 2.63
CA ASP A 634 7.51 30.43 2.11
C ASP A 634 6.16 30.84 2.71
N VAL A 635 6.20 31.75 3.68
CA VAL A 635 5.03 32.31 4.37
C VAL A 635 4.80 33.73 3.88
N LYS A 636 3.53 34.04 3.63
CA LYS A 636 3.08 35.39 3.29
C LYS A 636 2.18 35.92 4.38
N ILE A 637 2.31 37.21 4.69
CA ILE A 637 1.46 37.88 5.68
C ILE A 637 0.63 38.93 4.95
N ASN A 638 -0.69 38.76 4.96
CA ASN A 638 -1.65 39.76 4.49
C ASN A 638 -2.16 40.56 5.68
N THR A 639 -2.10 41.88 5.55
CA THR A 639 -2.51 42.86 6.56
C THR A 639 -3.18 44.04 5.85
N TRP A 640 -3.96 44.86 6.55
CA TRP A 640 -4.42 46.12 5.97
C TRP A 640 -3.44 47.26 6.30
N PRO A 641 -2.90 48.02 5.33
CA PRO A 641 -3.16 47.97 3.89
C PRO A 641 -2.22 47.06 3.08
N VAL A 642 -1.18 46.45 3.69
CA VAL A 642 -0.16 45.70 2.97
C VAL A 642 -0.61 44.28 2.62
N THR A 643 -1.05 44.09 1.38
CA THR A 643 -1.25 42.77 0.78
C THR A 643 0.10 42.11 0.51
N CYS A 644 0.22 40.88 1.01
CA CYS A 644 1.32 39.95 0.81
C CYS A 644 2.75 40.45 1.04
N MET A 645 3.05 40.70 2.30
CA MET A 645 4.41 40.82 2.78
C MET A 645 5.08 39.44 2.80
N SER A 646 6.25 39.33 2.17
CA SER A 646 7.15 38.18 2.31
C SER A 646 8.52 38.71 2.69
N ASP A 647 9.09 38.15 3.75
CA ASP A 647 10.41 38.56 4.22
C ASP A 647 11.22 37.32 4.57
N GLN A 648 12.49 37.31 4.15
CA GLN A 648 13.35 36.15 4.37
C GLN A 648 13.56 35.89 5.88
N SER A 649 13.62 36.92 6.73
CA SER A 649 13.76 36.69 8.18
C SER A 649 12.48 36.12 8.80
N VAL A 650 11.30 36.53 8.29
CA VAL A 650 10.01 35.94 8.70
C VAL A 650 9.97 34.47 8.31
N ASN A 651 10.29 34.14 7.05
CA ASN A 651 10.38 32.76 6.59
C ASN A 651 11.36 31.93 7.44
N THR A 652 12.56 32.47 7.76
CA THR A 652 13.53 31.82 8.66
C THR A 652 12.98 31.60 10.06
N GLN A 653 12.28 32.59 10.65
CA GLN A 653 11.67 32.44 11.97
C GLN A 653 10.54 31.39 11.99
N PHE A 654 9.73 31.33 10.92
CA PHE A 654 8.70 30.30 10.78
C PHE A 654 9.31 28.89 10.64
N VAL A 655 10.39 28.74 9.85
CA VAL A 655 11.15 27.49 9.75
C VAL A 655 11.72 27.09 11.11
N GLN A 656 12.32 28.01 11.85
CA GLN A 656 12.87 27.76 13.19
C GLN A 656 11.78 27.33 14.18
N ASN A 657 10.71 28.12 14.31
CA ASN A 657 9.58 27.82 15.20
C ASN A 657 8.93 26.46 14.88
N ALA A 658 8.79 26.13 13.60
CA ALA A 658 8.24 24.85 13.15
C ALA A 658 9.21 23.69 13.46
N ASN A 659 10.52 23.87 13.29
CA ASN A 659 11.54 22.90 13.67
C ASN A 659 11.64 22.69 15.19
N ASP A 660 11.47 23.73 16.00
CA ASP A 660 11.43 23.60 17.45
C ASP A 660 10.17 22.85 17.92
N MET A 661 9.02 23.10 17.29
CA MET A 661 7.81 22.32 17.51
C MET A 661 7.98 20.85 17.06
N LEU A 662 8.59 20.61 15.89
CA LEU A 662 8.99 19.28 15.40
C LEU A 662 9.85 18.55 16.44
N ASN A 663 10.85 19.22 17.00
CA ASN A 663 11.78 18.64 17.97
C ASN A 663 11.12 18.40 19.34
N LYS A 664 10.21 19.27 19.78
CA LYS A 664 9.36 19.03 20.94
C LYS A 664 8.45 17.81 20.73
N LEU A 665 7.79 17.72 19.57
CA LEU A 665 6.99 16.55 19.20
C LEU A 665 7.83 15.27 19.11
N LYS A 666 9.09 15.32 18.64
CA LYS A 666 10.04 14.19 18.70
C LYS A 666 10.31 13.75 20.13
N ALA A 667 10.56 14.68 21.05
CA ALA A 667 10.78 14.38 22.46
C ALA A 667 9.54 13.75 23.13
N GLU A 668 8.34 14.26 22.81
CA GLU A 668 7.05 13.74 23.29
C GLU A 668 6.60 12.44 22.57
N ALA A 669 7.19 12.10 21.42
CA ALA A 669 6.82 10.94 20.59
C ALA A 669 7.59 9.65 20.93
N ARG A 670 8.25 9.56 22.09
CA ARG A 670 8.91 8.32 22.58
C ARG A 670 7.97 7.11 22.76
N SER A 671 6.67 7.25 22.45
CA SER A 671 5.64 6.19 22.46
C SER A 671 4.83 6.06 21.16
N GLY A 672 5.24 6.65 20.02
CA GLY A 672 4.50 6.46 18.76
C GLY A 672 5.13 7.10 17.51
N SER A 673 4.56 6.79 16.33
CA SER A 673 5.06 7.29 15.04
C SER A 673 5.06 8.83 14.98
N LEU A 674 6.25 9.40 14.80
CA LEU A 674 6.44 10.84 14.68
C LEU A 674 5.67 11.42 13.48
N MET A 675 5.75 10.77 12.31
CA MET A 675 5.16 11.29 11.08
C MET A 675 3.62 11.38 11.18
N GLN A 676 2.98 10.44 11.87
CA GLN A 676 1.55 10.48 12.19
C GLN A 676 1.20 11.74 12.99
N LYS A 677 1.98 12.09 14.02
CA LYS A 677 1.74 13.28 14.84
C LYS A 677 2.02 14.57 14.08
N LEU A 678 2.97 14.58 13.15
CA LEU A 678 3.30 15.74 12.33
C LEU A 678 2.25 16.02 11.25
N MET A 679 1.88 15.03 10.45
CA MET A 679 0.83 15.19 9.43
C MET A 679 -0.53 15.47 10.05
N LYS A 680 -0.88 14.79 11.15
CA LYS A 680 -2.09 15.12 11.93
C LYS A 680 -2.00 16.52 12.55
N GLY A 681 -0.84 16.92 13.08
CA GLY A 681 -0.63 18.26 13.63
C GLY A 681 -0.70 19.38 12.58
N PHE A 682 -0.27 19.13 11.35
CA PHE A 682 -0.26 20.08 10.22
C PHE A 682 -1.57 20.10 9.40
N LEU A 683 -2.48 19.14 9.64
CA LEU A 683 -3.81 19.09 9.01
C LEU A 683 -4.97 19.34 9.98
N GLN A 684 -4.75 19.23 11.30
CA GLN A 684 -5.70 19.60 12.35
C GLN A 684 -5.48 21.02 12.90
N ARG A 685 -4.42 21.70 12.46
CA ARG A 685 -4.09 23.11 12.68
C ARG A 685 -3.97 23.75 11.29
#